data_AF-A0A7K7VUP6-F1
#
_entry.id   AF-A0A7K7VUP6-F1
#
_cell.length_a   1.000
_cell.length_b   1.000
_cell.length_c   1.000
_cell.angle_alpha   90.00
_cell.angle_beta   90.00
_cell.angle_gamma   90.00
#
_symmetry.space_group_name_H-M   'P 1'
#
loop_
_entity.id
_entity.type
_entity.pdbx_description
1 polymer ?
#
loop_
_entity_poly.entity_id
_entity_poly.type
_entity_poly.pdbx_seq_one_letter_code
_entity_poly.pdbx_strand_id
1 'polypeptide(L)'
;MGAALARAAQWTSAGSGRGTLEITPLNESLLNEIIKFVEGFSSRHPQEAAFVFREPLAWRTQLGCAAFGAGYQGDGTTVQSDAKSKDGQPLLLLTGSTIKVRSFDQLSYLLHIAMEKKLKETQACLEANRDPIVNILGPGYGTVEGEDLSMLHLLDKVKKDDDPETEIKMKIFILLNQLDMQLLNSSLKHISQEVRLNPSAVNNEVNLLKHFCGKGEDTVLESLEYTSDYTFSNGCRAPPWRQMHGEICYLIIKPHDTDPLYITCSTAGVYLNGSDGIYAAHEASAYNSLHYDTCTSLQIKYPAKGNTINTFKFILFFKGKLKEKDDIDYERKSDIYKDIVTLLRERSPKFVENMSKQVSVDAEDSGQSQKPYDYTDKNVYEKTKSASAKSKSADSKKLEPSLKWKKIVRSATYRYKTSEKDEISESSSETEEDEEQPERHQEGNIDLPSEYWQIQKLVKYLKGGNPTATVIALCSMKDFNLSQETCQLAIRDVGGLEVLINLLDTEEIKCQIGSLKILKEISQNSLIRHAIADLEGLQIMVKILESPDKDLKCLAAETIANVARFKRARRTIRQNGGIKRLVGLLECISVGSSALTPPQAKDFEIARCGALALWSCSKSTKNKEAILKAGGIPLLAKWLKCSHVNILTPVVGTLQECASEQRYRLAIRTEGMIEDLVKNLSSEHEELQMLCASAIFKCAEDKETRDLVRQHGGLQPLSVLLGNTQNKQLLAAVTGAIWKCAISGENVSKLQEYKTLEALVGLLTDQPDEVLVNVVGALGECCQEQKNRTIIRKCGGIPPLVKLLTGTDQALLVNVTKAVGACATEPENMMIIDRLDGVRLLWSLLKNPNPDVQASAAWAICPCIENAKDSGEMVRSFVGGLELIVNLLKSKNKEVLASVCAAITNIAKDEENLAVITDHGVVPLLSKLANTNNDKLRRHLAEAISHCCMWGSNRVTFGETKAVAPLVRYLKSNDPSVHRATAQALYQLSEDPNNCITMHENGVVKLLLAMVGSADETLQEAAAGCIANIRRLALATEKAKYG
;
A
#
# COMPACT_ATOMS: atom_id res chain seq x y z
N MET A 1 25.54 -20.72 13.65
CA MET A 1 25.78 -21.46 12.38
C MET A 1 25.00 -20.78 11.26
N GLY A 2 25.47 -20.81 10.01
CA GLY A 2 24.60 -20.49 8.86
C GLY A 2 23.37 -21.42 8.81
N ALA A 3 22.25 -20.96 8.26
CA ALA A 3 20.99 -21.70 8.26
C ALA A 3 21.06 -22.98 7.42
N ALA A 4 21.92 -23.06 6.39
CA ALA A 4 22.19 -24.32 5.69
C ALA A 4 22.84 -25.34 6.64
N LEU A 5 23.87 -24.94 7.38
CA LEU A 5 24.56 -25.81 8.33
C LEU A 5 23.71 -26.14 9.57
N ALA A 6 22.77 -25.27 9.95
CA ALA A 6 21.88 -25.48 11.10
C ALA A 6 20.64 -26.31 10.79
N ARG A 7 20.13 -26.29 9.53
CA ARG A 7 18.82 -26.88 9.17
C ARG A 7 18.84 -27.89 8.03
N ALA A 8 19.89 -27.92 7.21
CA ALA A 8 19.99 -28.82 6.06
C ALA A 8 21.18 -29.79 6.14
N ALA A 9 22.29 -29.41 6.79
CA ALA A 9 23.38 -30.33 7.07
C ALA A 9 22.98 -31.38 8.13
N GLN A 10 23.41 -32.62 7.93
CA GLN A 10 23.09 -33.75 8.81
C GLN A 10 24.18 -33.91 9.87
N TRP A 11 23.79 -33.96 11.15
CA TRP A 11 24.71 -34.01 12.29
C TRP A 11 24.39 -35.21 13.18
N THR A 12 25.43 -35.92 13.62
CA THR A 12 25.28 -37.07 14.53
C THR A 12 24.57 -36.67 15.82
N SER A 13 23.57 -37.46 16.26
CA SER A 13 22.80 -37.18 17.47
C SER A 13 23.68 -37.12 18.73
N ALA A 14 23.53 -36.04 19.50
CA ALA A 14 24.51 -35.62 20.51
C ALA A 14 24.38 -36.37 21.86
N GLY A 15 24.65 -37.67 21.87
CA GLY A 15 24.55 -38.51 23.08
C GLY A 15 25.58 -38.24 24.20
N SER A 16 26.58 -37.37 23.98
CA SER A 16 27.51 -36.82 25.00
C SER A 16 28.67 -35.99 24.41
N GLY A 17 28.89 -36.02 23.09
CA GLY A 17 30.01 -35.33 22.42
C GLY A 17 29.63 -34.06 21.65
N ARG A 18 30.65 -33.40 21.06
CA ARG A 18 30.42 -32.46 19.95
C ARG A 18 29.90 -33.28 18.77
N GLY A 19 28.72 -32.93 18.23
CA GLY A 19 28.21 -33.57 17.02
C GLY A 19 29.15 -33.33 15.83
N THR A 20 29.38 -34.38 15.05
CA THR A 20 30.14 -34.35 13.79
C THR A 20 29.18 -34.32 12.60
N LEU A 21 29.64 -33.83 11.46
CA LEU A 21 28.90 -33.92 10.20
C LEU A 21 28.86 -35.37 9.75
N GLU A 22 27.66 -35.87 9.43
CA GLU A 22 27.48 -37.23 8.93
C GLU A 22 28.04 -37.37 7.51
N ILE A 23 28.56 -38.55 7.16
CA ILE A 23 29.08 -38.82 5.81
C ILE A 23 27.89 -39.15 4.90
N THR A 24 27.28 -38.11 4.32
CA THR A 24 26.12 -38.21 3.43
C THR A 24 26.36 -37.44 2.12
N PRO A 25 25.72 -37.84 1.00
CA PRO A 25 25.85 -37.11 -0.27
C PRO A 25 25.43 -35.63 -0.17
N LEU A 26 24.46 -35.33 0.69
CA LEU A 26 24.02 -33.97 0.98
C LEU A 26 25.12 -33.15 1.68
N ASN A 27 25.75 -33.71 2.72
CA ASN A 27 26.86 -33.05 3.42
C ASN A 27 28.10 -32.92 2.53
N GLU A 28 28.42 -33.93 1.71
CA GLU A 28 29.51 -33.83 0.73
C GLU A 28 29.23 -32.74 -0.32
N SER A 29 27.99 -32.63 -0.81
CA SER A 29 27.58 -31.55 -1.72
C SER A 29 27.74 -30.16 -1.08
N LEU A 30 27.25 -30.00 0.16
CA LEU A 30 27.41 -28.76 0.95
C LEU A 30 28.88 -28.39 1.15
N LEU A 31 29.73 -29.33 1.56
CA LEU A 31 31.17 -29.11 1.74
C LEU A 31 31.86 -28.74 0.42
N ASN A 32 31.50 -29.38 -0.69
CA ASN A 32 32.05 -29.06 -2.01
C ASN A 32 31.69 -27.65 -2.50
N GLU A 33 30.46 -27.16 -2.27
CA GLU A 33 30.10 -25.78 -2.59
C GLU A 33 30.80 -24.76 -1.67
N ILE A 34 31.00 -25.08 -0.39
CA ILE A 34 31.80 -24.24 0.53
C ILE A 34 33.27 -24.18 0.05
N ILE A 35 33.87 -25.30 -0.37
CA ILE A 35 35.23 -25.33 -0.93
C ILE A 35 35.32 -24.45 -2.18
N LYS A 36 34.41 -24.63 -3.15
CA LYS A 36 34.34 -23.79 -4.38
C LYS A 36 34.22 -22.31 -4.04
N PHE A 37 33.42 -21.95 -3.03
CA PHE A 37 33.26 -20.58 -2.59
C PHE A 37 34.58 -19.98 -2.08
N VAL A 38 35.25 -20.69 -1.15
CA VAL A 38 36.49 -20.23 -0.50
C VAL A 38 37.68 -20.20 -1.46
N GLU A 39 37.90 -21.25 -2.26
CA GLU A 39 38.96 -21.26 -3.28
C GLU A 39 38.76 -20.11 -4.29
N GLY A 40 37.51 -19.88 -4.70
CA GLY A 40 37.14 -18.75 -5.56
C GLY A 40 36.98 -17.41 -4.85
N PHE A 41 37.25 -17.26 -3.55
CA PHE A 41 36.95 -16.01 -2.82
C PHE A 41 37.97 -14.92 -3.17
N SER A 42 39.27 -15.19 -2.98
CA SER A 42 40.37 -14.26 -3.24
C SER A 42 40.40 -13.71 -4.67
N SER A 43 40.00 -14.52 -5.66
CA SER A 43 39.98 -14.12 -7.07
C SER A 43 38.76 -13.28 -7.47
N ARG A 44 37.68 -13.31 -6.68
CA ARG A 44 36.45 -12.51 -6.91
C ARG A 44 36.35 -11.28 -6.01
N HIS A 45 36.90 -11.36 -4.80
CA HIS A 45 36.71 -10.40 -3.71
C HIS A 45 38.04 -10.11 -2.97
N PRO A 46 39.07 -9.55 -3.66
CA PRO A 46 40.42 -9.43 -3.11
C PRO A 46 40.54 -8.42 -1.96
N GLN A 47 39.61 -7.46 -1.82
CA GLN A 47 39.61 -6.53 -0.68
C GLN A 47 39.03 -7.20 0.57
N GLU A 48 37.96 -7.99 0.39
CA GLU A 48 37.31 -8.77 1.43
C GLU A 48 38.16 -9.99 1.83
N ALA A 49 38.97 -10.55 0.93
CA ALA A 49 39.77 -11.74 1.22
C ALA A 49 40.95 -11.49 2.16
N ALA A 50 41.52 -10.28 2.08
CA ALA A 50 42.55 -9.76 2.96
C ALA A 50 42.03 -9.30 4.34
N PHE A 51 40.72 -9.36 4.58
CA PHE A 51 40.12 -9.00 5.86
C PHE A 51 40.58 -9.93 7.00
N VAL A 52 41.01 -9.33 8.11
CA VAL A 52 41.50 -10.05 9.29
C VAL A 52 40.34 -10.42 10.21
N PHE A 53 40.13 -11.72 10.40
CA PHE A 53 39.09 -12.27 11.28
C PHE A 53 39.34 -11.86 12.73
N ARG A 54 38.25 -11.50 13.42
CA ARG A 54 38.28 -11.11 14.84
C ARG A 54 38.91 -12.21 15.70
N GLU A 55 38.38 -13.43 15.59
CA GLU A 55 38.96 -14.64 16.19
C GLU A 55 39.41 -15.62 15.10
N PRO A 56 40.48 -16.40 15.33
CA PRO A 56 40.96 -17.34 14.35
C PRO A 56 40.01 -18.53 14.24
N LEU A 57 39.70 -18.96 13.01
CA LEU A 57 39.13 -20.29 12.80
C LEU A 57 40.21 -21.31 13.17
N ALA A 58 39.91 -22.21 14.11
CA ALA A 58 40.89 -23.13 14.67
C ALA A 58 40.39 -24.58 14.65
N TRP A 59 41.21 -25.51 14.15
CA TRP A 59 40.88 -26.94 14.10
C TRP A 59 42.13 -27.83 14.15
N ARG A 60 41.92 -29.15 14.26
CA ARG A 60 43.01 -30.13 14.10
C ARG A 60 43.17 -30.47 12.62
N THR A 61 44.33 -30.14 12.05
CA THR A 61 44.64 -30.38 10.64
C THR A 61 45.39 -31.69 10.43
N GLN A 62 45.28 -32.26 9.23
CA GLN A 62 46.07 -33.39 8.73
C GLN A 62 47.22 -32.94 7.81
N LEU A 63 47.51 -31.63 7.79
CA LEU A 63 48.66 -31.04 7.10
C LEU A 63 49.85 -30.95 8.07
N GLY A 64 51.01 -31.45 7.65
CA GLY A 64 52.27 -31.30 8.39
C GLY A 64 53.00 -30.01 8.00
N CYS A 65 53.96 -29.58 8.82
CA CYS A 65 54.73 -28.35 8.62
C CYS A 65 55.40 -28.26 7.22
N ALA A 66 55.79 -29.39 6.63
CA ALA A 66 56.40 -29.47 5.29
C ALA A 66 55.42 -29.24 4.12
N ALA A 67 54.12 -29.04 4.37
CA ALA A 67 53.14 -28.72 3.33
C ALA A 67 53.12 -27.22 2.94
N PHE A 68 53.82 -26.37 3.70
CA PHE A 68 53.82 -24.92 3.51
C PHE A 68 55.09 -24.47 2.76
N GLY A 69 54.91 -23.67 1.72
CA GLY A 69 55.99 -23.21 0.85
C GLY A 69 56.52 -21.80 1.19
N ALA A 70 57.03 -21.10 0.18
CA ALA A 70 57.39 -19.69 0.30
C ALA A 70 56.20 -18.82 0.75
N GLY A 71 56.45 -17.83 1.61
CA GLY A 71 55.41 -17.06 2.31
C GLY A 71 55.16 -17.51 3.76
N TYR A 72 55.88 -18.53 4.23
CA TYR A 72 55.76 -19.12 5.57
C TYR A 72 57.13 -19.38 6.19
N GLN A 73 57.23 -19.21 7.51
CA GLN A 73 58.40 -19.49 8.33
C GLN A 73 58.06 -20.60 9.33
N GLY A 74 58.99 -21.51 9.63
CA GLY A 74 58.74 -22.58 10.60
C GLY A 74 60.01 -23.20 11.16
N ASP A 75 59.90 -23.74 12.37
CA ASP A 75 60.98 -24.42 13.11
C ASP A 75 60.91 -25.96 12.99
N GLY A 76 59.96 -26.47 12.20
CA GLY A 76 59.65 -27.89 12.05
C GLY A 76 58.53 -28.39 12.96
N THR A 77 58.27 -27.71 14.09
CA THR A 77 57.16 -27.99 15.02
C THR A 77 56.04 -26.95 14.96
N THR A 78 56.37 -25.74 14.47
CA THR A 78 55.45 -24.64 14.18
C THR A 78 55.64 -24.14 12.74
N VAL A 79 54.57 -23.55 12.18
CA VAL A 79 54.63 -22.77 10.94
C VAL A 79 53.77 -21.52 11.09
N GLN A 80 54.30 -20.36 10.73
CA GLN A 80 53.62 -19.06 10.72
C GLN A 80 53.69 -18.42 9.34
N SER A 81 52.66 -17.69 8.92
CA SER A 81 52.69 -16.88 7.70
C SER A 81 53.58 -15.64 7.85
N ASP A 82 54.26 -15.25 6.76
CA ASP A 82 54.94 -13.94 6.67
C ASP A 82 53.94 -12.78 6.79
N ALA A 83 52.72 -12.98 6.28
CA ALA A 83 51.60 -12.05 6.44
C ALA A 83 51.11 -12.00 7.90
N LYS A 84 50.90 -10.79 8.43
CA LYS A 84 50.56 -10.51 9.83
C LYS A 84 49.41 -9.50 9.95
N SER A 85 48.69 -9.53 11.08
CA SER A 85 47.69 -8.52 11.44
C SER A 85 48.36 -7.19 11.81
N LYS A 86 47.53 -6.14 12.00
CA LYS A 86 47.95 -4.83 12.53
C LYS A 86 48.74 -4.95 13.86
N ASP A 87 48.44 -5.99 14.64
CA ASP A 87 49.01 -6.30 15.96
C ASP A 87 50.22 -7.26 15.88
N GLY A 88 50.73 -7.55 14.68
CA GLY A 88 51.90 -8.40 14.46
C GLY A 88 51.66 -9.91 14.59
N GLN A 89 50.43 -10.36 14.83
CA GLN A 89 50.07 -11.78 14.87
C GLN A 89 50.04 -12.37 13.45
N PRO A 90 50.59 -13.57 13.20
CA PRO A 90 50.52 -14.20 11.88
C PRO A 90 49.07 -14.54 11.49
N LEU A 91 48.74 -14.36 10.20
CA LEU A 91 47.39 -14.65 9.68
C LEU A 91 47.11 -16.15 9.51
N LEU A 92 48.14 -16.99 9.47
CA LEU A 92 48.05 -18.44 9.64
C LEU A 92 49.13 -18.89 10.64
N LEU A 93 48.73 -19.73 11.60
CA LEU A 93 49.62 -20.37 12.56
C LEU A 93 49.27 -21.85 12.74
N LEU A 94 50.22 -22.73 12.43
CA LEU A 94 50.21 -24.14 12.77
C LEU A 94 51.11 -24.36 14.00
N THR A 95 50.61 -25.11 14.98
CA THR A 95 51.37 -25.49 16.19
C THR A 95 51.02 -26.93 16.56
N GLY A 96 51.96 -27.85 16.39
CA GLY A 96 51.68 -29.29 16.48
C GLY A 96 50.63 -29.71 15.46
N SER A 97 49.52 -30.31 15.90
CA SER A 97 48.40 -30.69 15.02
C SER A 97 47.31 -29.62 14.86
N THR A 98 47.46 -28.44 15.46
CA THR A 98 46.38 -27.43 15.52
C THR A 98 46.72 -26.24 14.65
N ILE A 99 45.85 -25.96 13.67
CA ILE A 99 45.97 -24.79 12.79
C ILE A 99 45.00 -23.70 13.22
N LYS A 100 45.39 -22.44 13.01
CA LYS A 100 44.63 -21.22 13.26
C LYS A 100 44.72 -20.34 12.02
N VAL A 101 43.59 -19.87 11.49
CA VAL A 101 43.54 -19.03 10.29
C VAL A 101 42.69 -17.78 10.53
N ARG A 102 43.21 -16.62 10.10
CA ARG A 102 42.62 -15.29 10.32
C ARG A 102 42.28 -14.50 9.04
N SER A 103 42.27 -15.10 7.85
CA SER A 103 41.78 -14.44 6.63
C SER A 103 41.33 -15.44 5.56
N PHE A 104 40.50 -15.01 4.61
CA PHE A 104 40.05 -15.89 3.52
C PHE A 104 41.17 -16.23 2.53
N ASP A 105 42.14 -15.33 2.30
CA ASP A 105 43.33 -15.64 1.51
C ASP A 105 44.11 -16.84 2.08
N GLN A 106 44.27 -16.87 3.40
CA GLN A 106 44.96 -17.97 4.07
C GLN A 106 44.12 -19.25 4.11
N LEU A 107 42.79 -19.16 4.15
CA LEU A 107 41.90 -20.33 3.97
C LEU A 107 41.98 -20.89 2.54
N SER A 108 41.95 -20.03 1.53
CA SER A 108 42.03 -20.43 0.11
C SER A 108 43.37 -21.11 -0.18
N TYR A 109 44.49 -20.54 0.28
CA TYR A 109 45.80 -21.18 0.20
C TYR A 109 45.83 -22.55 0.91
N LEU A 110 45.26 -22.64 2.12
CA LEU A 110 45.20 -23.90 2.88
C LEU A 110 44.44 -24.98 2.11
N LEU A 111 43.28 -24.67 1.53
CA LEU A 111 42.53 -25.61 0.69
C LEU A 111 43.34 -26.03 -0.56
N HIS A 112 44.01 -25.09 -1.22
CA HIS A 112 44.88 -25.41 -2.36
C HIS A 112 46.00 -26.38 -1.99
N ILE A 113 46.74 -26.18 -0.89
CA ILE A 113 47.80 -27.13 -0.46
C ILE A 113 47.24 -28.46 0.08
N ALA A 114 45.98 -28.47 0.57
CA ALA A 114 45.34 -29.69 1.06
C ALA A 114 45.02 -30.70 -0.05
N MET A 115 44.90 -30.26 -1.31
CA MET A 115 44.64 -31.10 -2.49
C MET A 115 43.48 -32.10 -2.27
N GLU A 116 43.75 -33.40 -2.12
CA GLU A 116 42.74 -34.43 -1.90
C GLU A 116 42.09 -34.36 -0.50
N LYS A 117 42.73 -33.70 0.47
CA LYS A 117 42.24 -33.57 1.86
C LYS A 117 41.25 -32.42 2.06
N LYS A 118 40.96 -31.59 1.06
CA LYS A 118 40.09 -30.39 1.17
C LYS A 118 38.78 -30.65 1.91
N LEU A 119 38.07 -31.73 1.60
CA LEU A 119 36.81 -32.10 2.26
C LEU A 119 37.00 -32.34 3.77
N LYS A 120 38.06 -33.07 4.16
CA LYS A 120 38.37 -33.38 5.56
C LYS A 120 38.83 -32.16 6.35
N GLU A 121 39.64 -31.27 5.75
CA GLU A 121 40.03 -30.00 6.38
C GLU A 121 38.81 -29.06 6.53
N THR A 122 37.94 -28.98 5.53
CA THR A 122 36.72 -28.16 5.58
C THR A 122 35.74 -28.68 6.64
N GLN A 123 35.50 -30.00 6.69
CA GLN A 123 34.70 -30.65 7.71
C GLN A 123 35.27 -30.37 9.12
N ALA A 124 36.55 -30.66 9.36
CA ALA A 124 37.19 -30.44 10.65
C ALA A 124 37.18 -28.96 11.08
N CYS A 125 37.28 -28.02 10.13
CA CYS A 125 37.11 -26.59 10.39
C CYS A 125 35.69 -26.27 10.88
N LEU A 126 34.64 -26.74 10.19
CA LEU A 126 33.25 -26.45 10.57
C LEU A 126 32.84 -27.13 11.88
N GLU A 127 33.24 -28.37 12.11
CA GLU A 127 32.97 -29.11 13.36
C GLU A 127 33.67 -28.48 14.58
N ALA A 128 34.85 -27.89 14.39
CA ALA A 128 35.57 -27.20 15.46
C ALA A 128 35.02 -25.79 15.74
N ASN A 129 34.38 -25.13 14.77
CA ASN A 129 33.98 -23.72 14.82
C ASN A 129 32.44 -23.58 14.66
N ARG A 130 31.68 -23.86 15.73
CA ARG A 130 30.20 -23.84 15.77
C ARG A 130 29.54 -22.56 15.22
N ASP A 131 30.20 -21.42 15.28
CA ASP A 131 29.77 -20.24 14.52
C ASP A 131 30.98 -19.55 13.87
N PRO A 132 31.27 -19.84 12.58
CA PRO A 132 32.38 -19.22 11.90
C PRO A 132 32.10 -17.73 11.61
N ILE A 133 30.84 -17.29 11.55
CA ILE A 133 30.47 -15.90 11.29
C ILE A 133 30.81 -15.04 12.52
N VAL A 134 30.55 -15.56 13.73
CA VAL A 134 31.03 -14.95 14.99
C VAL A 134 32.54 -14.82 15.03
N ASN A 135 33.28 -15.84 14.60
CA ASN A 135 34.75 -15.79 14.61
C ASN A 135 35.29 -14.78 13.58
N ILE A 136 34.71 -14.75 12.37
CA ILE A 136 35.13 -13.84 11.29
C ILE A 136 34.78 -12.38 11.65
N LEU A 137 33.50 -12.08 11.92
CA LEU A 137 32.96 -10.71 12.02
C LEU A 137 32.70 -10.23 13.46
N GLY A 138 32.51 -11.16 14.40
CA GLY A 138 32.24 -10.90 15.82
C GLY A 138 30.82 -11.27 16.28
N PRO A 139 30.59 -11.30 17.61
CA PRO A 139 29.32 -11.78 18.20
C PRO A 139 28.08 -11.01 17.74
N GLY A 140 28.21 -9.74 17.33
CA GLY A 140 27.11 -8.96 16.74
C GLY A 140 26.68 -9.38 15.34
N TYR A 141 27.24 -10.47 14.79
CA TYR A 141 26.91 -11.07 13.49
C TYR A 141 26.58 -12.58 13.60
N GLY A 142 26.48 -13.14 14.80
CA GLY A 142 26.19 -14.56 15.01
C GLY A 142 24.70 -14.91 14.93
N THR A 143 24.37 -16.19 14.86
CA THR A 143 22.97 -16.63 15.02
C THR A 143 22.61 -16.74 16.50
N VAL A 144 21.75 -15.85 16.98
CA VAL A 144 21.11 -15.93 18.30
C VAL A 144 19.76 -16.63 18.15
N GLU A 145 19.46 -17.60 19.02
CA GLU A 145 18.13 -18.23 19.06
C GLU A 145 17.13 -17.24 19.68
N GLY A 146 15.99 -17.01 19.01
CA GLY A 146 14.96 -16.06 19.42
C GLY A 146 15.19 -14.60 18.97
N GLU A 147 16.44 -14.13 18.86
CA GLU A 147 16.73 -12.79 18.33
C GLU A 147 17.14 -12.79 16.86
N ASP A 148 16.17 -12.43 16.02
CA ASP A 148 16.29 -12.22 14.59
C ASP A 148 17.22 -11.02 14.29
N LEU A 149 18.52 -11.32 14.14
CA LEU A 149 19.63 -10.41 13.81
C LEU A 149 19.54 -9.90 12.35
N SER A 150 18.43 -9.23 12.08
CA SER A 150 18.13 -8.63 10.79
C SER A 150 19.21 -7.63 10.37
N MET A 151 19.55 -7.65 9.09
CA MET A 151 20.52 -6.74 8.44
C MET A 151 20.24 -5.24 8.70
N LEU A 152 19.02 -4.89 9.11
CA LEU A 152 18.62 -3.55 9.52
C LEU A 152 19.36 -3.04 10.76
N HIS A 153 19.59 -3.90 11.76
CA HIS A 153 20.34 -3.53 12.97
C HIS A 153 21.82 -3.24 12.68
N LEU A 154 22.36 -3.85 11.63
CA LEU A 154 23.71 -3.59 11.14
C LEU A 154 23.76 -2.33 10.26
N LEU A 155 22.75 -2.10 9.40
CA LEU A 155 22.64 -0.87 8.59
C LEU A 155 22.52 0.39 9.46
N ASP A 156 21.83 0.31 10.60
CA ASP A 156 21.69 1.46 11.49
C ASP A 156 22.96 1.79 12.29
N LYS A 157 23.95 0.87 12.31
CA LYS A 157 25.34 1.18 12.73
C LYS A 157 26.12 1.87 11.60
N VAL A 158 26.04 1.37 10.36
CA VAL A 158 26.71 2.00 9.20
C VAL A 158 26.17 3.41 8.89
N LYS A 159 24.94 3.74 9.32
CA LYS A 159 24.43 5.13 9.30
C LYS A 159 25.01 6.06 10.37
N LYS A 160 25.80 5.54 11.31
CA LYS A 160 26.33 6.28 12.48
C LYS A 160 27.85 6.32 12.51
N ASP A 161 28.50 5.22 12.16
CA ASP A 161 29.97 5.12 12.02
C ASP A 161 30.36 5.04 10.54
N ASP A 162 31.01 6.09 10.04
CA ASP A 162 31.53 6.21 8.65
C ASP A 162 32.85 5.44 8.48
N ASP A 163 32.91 4.22 9.05
CA ASP A 163 34.11 3.38 9.16
C ASP A 163 34.26 2.39 7.98
N PRO A 164 35.36 2.47 7.19
CA PRO A 164 35.64 1.55 6.10
C PRO A 164 35.74 0.07 6.53
N GLU A 165 36.17 -0.23 7.76
CA GLU A 165 36.27 -1.62 8.23
C GLU A 165 34.88 -2.24 8.44
N THR A 166 33.87 -1.43 8.76
CA THR A 166 32.47 -1.84 8.89
C THR A 166 31.79 -2.01 7.53
N GLU A 167 32.15 -1.22 6.51
CA GLU A 167 31.70 -1.47 5.13
C GLU A 167 32.21 -2.84 4.60
N ILE A 168 33.47 -3.20 4.88
CA ILE A 168 34.05 -4.50 4.50
C ILE A 168 33.36 -5.65 5.25
N LYS A 169 33.12 -5.51 6.56
CA LYS A 169 32.37 -6.50 7.36
C LYS A 169 30.97 -6.75 6.78
N MET A 170 30.28 -5.70 6.30
CA MET A 170 29.00 -5.85 5.59
C MET A 170 29.11 -6.63 4.29
N LYS A 171 30.10 -6.33 3.43
CA LYS A 171 30.29 -7.04 2.16
C LYS A 171 30.53 -8.53 2.39
N ILE A 172 31.37 -8.87 3.37
CA ILE A 172 31.63 -10.26 3.78
C ILE A 172 30.35 -10.93 4.29
N PHE A 173 29.57 -10.28 5.17
CA PHE A 173 28.31 -10.83 5.66
C PHE A 173 27.30 -11.10 4.52
N ILE A 174 27.17 -10.17 3.57
CA ILE A 174 26.29 -10.33 2.39
C ILE A 174 26.73 -11.53 1.54
N LEU A 175 28.03 -11.69 1.28
CA LEU A 175 28.57 -12.80 0.49
C LEU A 175 28.36 -14.15 1.20
N LEU A 176 28.57 -14.21 2.52
CA LEU A 176 28.30 -15.42 3.32
C LEU A 176 26.81 -15.76 3.38
N ASN A 177 25.92 -14.78 3.49
CA ASN A 177 24.47 -15.00 3.47
C ASN A 177 23.96 -15.40 2.07
N GLN A 178 24.59 -14.90 1.00
CA GLN A 178 24.33 -15.37 -0.37
C GLN A 178 24.76 -16.82 -0.57
N LEU A 179 25.91 -17.22 -0.03
CA LEU A 179 26.34 -18.63 0.00
C LEU A 179 25.35 -19.50 0.78
N ASP A 180 24.96 -19.10 1.99
CA ASP A 180 24.04 -19.88 2.85
C ASP A 180 22.68 -20.10 2.16
N MET A 181 22.16 -19.09 1.46
CA MET A 181 20.96 -19.23 0.61
C MET A 181 21.18 -20.11 -0.64
N GLN A 182 22.37 -20.11 -1.25
CA GLN A 182 22.71 -21.03 -2.34
C GLN A 182 22.81 -22.48 -1.86
N LEU A 183 23.43 -22.69 -0.70
CA LEU A 183 23.53 -23.99 -0.03
C LEU A 183 22.14 -24.53 0.31
N LEU A 184 21.26 -23.73 0.94
CA LEU A 184 19.87 -24.10 1.21
C LEU A 184 19.10 -24.49 -0.06
N ASN A 185 19.21 -23.70 -1.14
CA ASN A 185 18.54 -24.01 -2.41
C ASN A 185 19.11 -25.25 -3.11
N SER A 186 20.41 -25.55 -2.94
CA SER A 186 21.02 -26.79 -3.41
C SER A 186 20.54 -27.99 -2.59
N SER A 187 20.50 -27.87 -1.26
CA SER A 187 19.96 -28.87 -0.36
C SER A 187 18.49 -29.17 -0.64
N LEU A 188 17.65 -28.16 -0.87
CA LEU A 188 16.24 -28.36 -1.23
C LEU A 188 16.07 -29.18 -2.51
N LYS A 189 16.94 -28.99 -3.52
CA LYS A 189 16.94 -29.83 -4.73
C LYS A 189 17.34 -31.27 -4.42
N HIS A 190 18.40 -31.48 -3.64
CA HIS A 190 18.85 -32.82 -3.25
C HIS A 190 17.83 -33.55 -2.35
N ILE A 191 17.14 -32.83 -1.46
CA ILE A 191 16.07 -33.34 -0.60
C ILE A 191 14.80 -33.62 -1.42
N SER A 192 14.51 -32.85 -2.48
CA SER A 192 13.36 -33.09 -3.37
C SER A 192 13.47 -34.35 -4.23
N GLN A 193 14.66 -34.97 -4.28
CA GLN A 193 14.92 -36.21 -5.02
C GLN A 193 14.72 -37.47 -4.16
N GLU A 194 14.61 -37.33 -2.83
CA GLU A 194 14.17 -38.40 -1.94
C GLU A 194 12.69 -38.22 -1.59
N VAL A 195 11.91 -39.29 -1.71
CA VAL A 195 10.45 -39.21 -1.91
C VAL A 195 9.74 -38.43 -0.80
N ARG A 196 9.05 -37.36 -1.21
CA ARG A 196 8.17 -36.52 -0.40
C ARG A 196 6.89 -36.22 -1.17
N LEU A 197 5.79 -36.01 -0.46
CA LEU A 197 4.54 -35.54 -1.07
C LEU A 197 4.80 -34.27 -1.87
N ASN A 198 4.29 -34.23 -3.10
CA ASN A 198 4.42 -33.08 -3.99
C ASN A 198 3.03 -32.56 -4.39
N PRO A 199 2.92 -31.30 -4.87
CA PRO A 199 1.60 -30.69 -5.06
C PRO A 199 0.74 -31.38 -6.11
N SER A 200 1.35 -32.00 -7.13
CA SER A 200 0.63 -32.80 -8.13
C SER A 200 0.08 -34.10 -7.56
N ALA A 201 0.82 -34.82 -6.70
CA ALA A 201 0.33 -36.00 -6.02
C ALA A 201 -0.87 -35.68 -5.11
N VAL A 202 -0.76 -34.63 -4.27
CA VAL A 202 -1.85 -34.19 -3.38
C VAL A 202 -3.08 -33.77 -4.19
N ASN A 203 -2.90 -32.97 -5.25
CA ASN A 203 -4.02 -32.52 -6.09
C ASN A 203 -4.67 -33.68 -6.85
N ASN A 204 -3.91 -34.70 -7.27
CA ASN A 204 -4.47 -35.91 -7.88
C ASN A 204 -5.26 -36.76 -6.88
N GLU A 205 -4.76 -36.95 -5.66
CA GLU A 205 -5.46 -37.69 -4.59
C GLU A 205 -6.75 -36.97 -4.18
N VAL A 206 -6.72 -35.65 -4.01
CA VAL A 206 -7.89 -34.80 -3.75
C VAL A 206 -8.92 -34.89 -4.88
N ASN A 207 -8.48 -34.79 -6.14
CA ASN A 207 -9.40 -34.87 -7.28
C ASN A 207 -10.03 -36.26 -7.40
N LEU A 208 -9.29 -37.34 -7.12
CA LEU A 208 -9.83 -38.69 -7.08
C LEU A 208 -10.89 -38.82 -5.98
N LEU A 209 -10.59 -38.42 -4.74
CA LEU A 209 -11.52 -38.49 -3.62
C LEU A 209 -12.81 -37.66 -3.85
N LYS A 210 -12.71 -36.51 -4.52
CA LYS A 210 -13.88 -35.69 -4.91
C LYS A 210 -14.90 -36.41 -5.80
N HIS A 211 -14.49 -37.42 -6.58
CA HIS A 211 -15.44 -38.22 -7.38
C HIS A 211 -16.29 -39.17 -6.52
N PHE A 212 -15.88 -39.45 -5.28
CA PHE A 212 -16.59 -40.32 -4.34
C PHE A 212 -17.33 -39.55 -3.22
N CYS A 213 -17.42 -38.21 -3.33
CA CYS A 213 -18.17 -37.36 -2.39
C CYS A 213 -19.65 -37.23 -2.79
N GLY A 214 -20.56 -37.28 -1.81
CA GLY A 214 -21.98 -36.97 -2.07
C GLY A 214 -22.89 -37.07 -0.85
N LYS A 215 -24.18 -36.73 -1.05
CA LYS A 215 -25.19 -36.63 0.03
C LYS A 215 -25.96 -37.94 0.32
N GLY A 216 -25.50 -39.08 -0.19
CA GLY A 216 -26.12 -40.38 0.01
C GLY A 216 -25.22 -41.31 0.83
N GLU A 217 -25.81 -42.14 1.70
CA GLU A 217 -25.08 -43.04 2.61
C GLU A 217 -24.21 -44.09 1.92
N ASP A 218 -24.39 -44.32 0.61
CA ASP A 218 -23.58 -45.22 -0.22
C ASP A 218 -22.31 -44.57 -0.82
N THR A 219 -22.14 -43.25 -0.63
CA THR A 219 -20.93 -42.51 -1.06
C THR A 219 -19.82 -42.62 -0.02
N VAL A 220 -18.57 -42.39 -0.41
CA VAL A 220 -17.40 -42.66 0.44
C VAL A 220 -17.13 -41.51 1.43
N LEU A 221 -17.50 -40.28 1.05
CA LEU A 221 -17.39 -39.06 1.86
C LEU A 221 -18.63 -38.18 1.64
N GLU A 222 -18.98 -37.30 2.59
CA GLU A 222 -20.05 -36.32 2.40
C GLU A 222 -19.55 -35.11 1.60
N SER A 223 -18.40 -34.56 1.97
CA SER A 223 -17.72 -33.48 1.25
C SER A 223 -16.20 -33.51 1.42
N LEU A 224 -15.50 -32.88 0.47
CA LEU A 224 -14.05 -32.66 0.51
C LEU A 224 -13.72 -31.35 -0.22
N GLU A 225 -13.22 -30.36 0.52
CA GLU A 225 -13.00 -29.00 0.03
C GLU A 225 -11.60 -28.48 0.44
N TYR A 226 -11.05 -27.56 -0.35
CA TYR A 226 -9.84 -26.82 0.02
C TYR A 226 -10.24 -25.61 0.88
N THR A 227 -9.41 -25.20 1.84
CA THR A 227 -9.65 -23.93 2.56
C THR A 227 -9.39 -22.69 1.69
N SER A 228 -8.76 -22.87 0.52
CA SER A 228 -8.56 -21.81 -0.47
C SER A 228 -8.51 -22.37 -1.89
N ASP A 229 -9.29 -21.76 -2.79
CA ASP A 229 -9.29 -22.09 -4.23
C ASP A 229 -8.04 -21.57 -4.96
N TYR A 230 -7.33 -20.60 -4.37
CA TYR A 230 -6.10 -20.06 -4.96
C TYR A 230 -4.99 -21.10 -5.03
N THR A 231 -4.27 -21.13 -6.15
CA THR A 231 -3.13 -22.05 -6.39
C THR A 231 -1.96 -21.24 -6.92
N PHE A 232 -0.80 -21.36 -6.26
CA PHE A 232 0.45 -20.73 -6.66
C PHE A 232 1.06 -21.42 -7.89
N SER A 233 1.97 -20.74 -8.59
CA SER A 233 2.61 -21.22 -9.84
C SER A 233 3.45 -22.49 -9.68
N ASN A 234 3.74 -22.93 -8.46
CA ASN A 234 4.38 -24.21 -8.14
C ASN A 234 3.39 -25.33 -7.76
N GLY A 235 2.08 -25.10 -7.90
CA GLY A 235 1.01 -26.05 -7.60
C GLY A 235 0.57 -26.10 -6.13
N CYS A 236 1.27 -25.43 -5.21
CA CYS A 236 0.83 -25.32 -3.82
C CYS A 236 -0.39 -24.41 -3.68
N ARG A 237 -1.15 -24.58 -2.59
CA ARG A 237 -2.24 -23.69 -2.14
C ARG A 237 -1.95 -23.03 -0.78
N ALA A 238 -1.03 -23.60 0.00
CA ALA A 238 -0.46 -22.96 1.18
C ALA A 238 0.35 -21.70 0.78
N PRO A 239 0.38 -20.63 1.60
CA PRO A 239 1.06 -19.38 1.25
C PRO A 239 2.59 -19.52 1.26
N PRO A 240 3.35 -18.66 0.53
CA PRO A 240 4.78 -18.89 0.25
C PRO A 240 5.66 -19.06 1.49
N TRP A 241 5.38 -18.34 2.58
CA TRP A 241 6.14 -18.49 3.83
C TRP A 241 5.88 -19.83 4.52
N ARG A 242 4.70 -20.45 4.37
CA ARG A 242 4.41 -21.80 4.86
C ARG A 242 4.94 -22.89 3.91
N GLN A 243 5.03 -22.61 2.61
CA GLN A 243 5.75 -23.47 1.65
C GLN A 243 7.24 -23.62 2.03
N MET A 244 7.87 -22.58 2.60
CA MET A 244 9.24 -22.68 3.15
C MET A 244 9.36 -23.63 4.35
N HIS A 245 8.25 -23.92 5.05
CA HIS A 245 8.16 -24.95 6.09
C HIS A 245 7.70 -26.32 5.53
N GLY A 246 7.51 -26.42 4.21
CA GLY A 246 7.14 -27.64 3.50
C GLY A 246 5.63 -27.89 3.36
N GLU A 247 4.76 -26.94 3.72
CA GLU A 247 3.30 -27.10 3.57
C GLU A 247 2.85 -26.91 2.11
N ILE A 248 1.86 -27.70 1.69
CA ILE A 248 1.35 -27.77 0.31
C ILE A 248 -0.05 -27.18 0.21
N CYS A 249 -0.99 -27.62 1.05
CA CYS A 249 -2.37 -27.11 1.10
C CYS A 249 -3.08 -27.52 2.40
N TYR A 250 -4.24 -26.92 2.66
CA TYR A 250 -5.13 -27.30 3.76
C TYR A 250 -6.50 -27.72 3.20
N LEU A 251 -7.10 -28.72 3.84
CA LEU A 251 -8.31 -29.41 3.43
C LEU A 251 -9.32 -29.45 4.58
N ILE A 252 -10.60 -29.45 4.22
CA ILE A 252 -11.72 -29.82 5.09
C ILE A 252 -12.35 -31.07 4.47
N ILE A 253 -12.33 -32.19 5.18
CA ILE A 253 -12.91 -33.46 4.72
C ILE A 253 -14.00 -33.88 5.69
N LYS A 254 -15.20 -34.18 5.21
CA LYS A 254 -16.31 -34.65 6.04
C LYS A 254 -16.68 -36.10 5.69
N PRO A 255 -16.26 -37.10 6.50
CA PRO A 255 -16.80 -38.45 6.43
C PRO A 255 -18.26 -38.52 6.90
N HIS A 256 -18.94 -39.63 6.62
CA HIS A 256 -20.34 -39.85 7.01
C HIS A 256 -20.53 -40.25 8.49
N ASP A 257 -19.44 -40.50 9.23
CA ASP A 257 -19.42 -41.04 10.60
C ASP A 257 -18.62 -40.21 11.61
N THR A 258 -18.04 -39.08 11.21
CA THR A 258 -17.23 -38.20 12.08
C THR A 258 -17.49 -36.73 11.79
N ASP A 259 -17.14 -35.86 12.74
CA ASP A 259 -17.07 -34.41 12.53
C ASP A 259 -16.04 -34.05 11.43
N PRO A 260 -16.15 -32.88 10.79
CA PRO A 260 -15.22 -32.45 9.73
C PRO A 260 -13.75 -32.47 10.19
N LEU A 261 -12.92 -33.20 9.43
CA LEU A 261 -11.49 -33.34 9.64
C LEU A 261 -10.74 -32.20 8.94
N TYR A 262 -10.12 -31.32 9.74
CA TYR A 262 -9.26 -30.24 9.25
C TYR A 262 -7.84 -30.77 9.06
N ILE A 263 -7.36 -30.81 7.82
CA ILE A 263 -6.15 -31.55 7.44
C ILE A 263 -5.15 -30.62 6.75
N THR A 264 -3.87 -30.75 7.12
CA THR A 264 -2.76 -30.09 6.42
C THR A 264 -1.97 -31.12 5.62
N CYS A 265 -1.79 -30.86 4.33
CA CYS A 265 -0.89 -31.65 3.47
C CYS A 265 0.46 -30.95 3.39
N SER A 266 1.55 -31.69 3.62
CA SER A 266 2.92 -31.19 3.55
C SER A 266 3.83 -32.18 2.84
N THR A 267 5.00 -31.71 2.41
CA THR A 267 6.08 -32.56 1.88
C THR A 267 6.54 -33.65 2.86
N ALA A 268 6.33 -33.46 4.17
CA ALA A 268 6.68 -34.46 5.19
C ALA A 268 5.58 -35.51 5.44
N GLY A 269 4.36 -35.32 4.91
CA GLY A 269 3.18 -36.11 5.24
C GLY A 269 1.92 -35.27 5.37
N VAL A 270 0.80 -35.95 5.62
CA VAL A 270 -0.51 -35.38 5.91
C VAL A 270 -0.73 -35.42 7.43
N TYR A 271 -1.24 -34.34 8.04
CA TYR A 271 -1.53 -34.31 9.48
C TYR A 271 -2.90 -33.69 9.78
N LEU A 272 -3.50 -34.17 10.87
CA LEU A 272 -4.79 -33.70 11.39
C LEU A 272 -4.57 -32.52 12.33
N ASN A 273 -5.24 -31.40 12.07
CA ASN A 273 -5.18 -30.21 12.90
C ASN A 273 -6.12 -30.35 14.12
N GLY A 274 -5.72 -29.82 15.28
CA GLY A 274 -6.56 -29.82 16.49
C GLY A 274 -7.77 -28.88 16.39
N SER A 275 -8.76 -29.06 17.28
CA SER A 275 -10.02 -28.31 17.29
C SER A 275 -9.86 -26.79 17.40
N ASP A 276 -8.81 -26.31 18.06
CA ASP A 276 -8.54 -24.87 18.21
C ASP A 276 -8.01 -24.23 16.90
N GLY A 277 -7.55 -25.05 15.94
CA GLY A 277 -7.06 -24.59 14.64
C GLY A 277 -8.13 -24.01 13.70
N ILE A 278 -9.41 -24.11 14.06
CA ILE A 278 -10.55 -23.61 13.27
C ILE A 278 -10.45 -22.08 13.03
N TYR A 279 -9.94 -21.32 14.01
CA TYR A 279 -9.77 -19.87 13.88
C TYR A 279 -8.71 -19.50 12.81
N ALA A 280 -7.56 -20.16 12.82
CA ALA A 280 -6.45 -19.84 11.91
C ALA A 280 -6.77 -20.14 10.42
N ALA A 281 -7.60 -21.16 10.16
CA ALA A 281 -8.02 -21.50 8.80
C ALA A 281 -8.91 -20.41 8.17
N HIS A 282 -9.75 -19.75 8.97
CA HIS A 282 -10.60 -18.65 8.50
C HIS A 282 -9.81 -17.35 8.27
N GLU A 283 -8.83 -17.02 9.12
CA GLU A 283 -7.99 -15.83 8.90
C GLU A 283 -7.13 -15.94 7.62
N ALA A 284 -6.64 -17.14 7.30
CA ALA A 284 -5.82 -17.38 6.12
C ALA A 284 -6.52 -17.05 4.79
N SER A 285 -7.85 -17.23 4.69
CA SER A 285 -8.60 -16.87 3.48
C SER A 285 -8.82 -15.35 3.37
N ALA A 286 -9.06 -14.67 4.51
CA ALA A 286 -9.22 -13.22 4.57
C ALA A 286 -7.92 -12.47 4.18
N TYR A 287 -6.76 -12.93 4.65
CA TYR A 287 -5.47 -12.26 4.39
C TYR A 287 -4.98 -12.41 2.94
N ASN A 288 -5.27 -13.51 2.25
CA ASN A 288 -4.82 -13.73 0.88
C ASN A 288 -5.46 -12.77 -0.15
N SER A 289 -6.58 -12.12 0.18
CA SER A 289 -7.29 -11.19 -0.71
C SER A 289 -6.61 -9.80 -0.82
N LEU A 290 -5.75 -9.43 0.13
CA LEU A 290 -5.41 -8.01 0.37
C LEU A 290 -3.94 -7.62 0.17
N HIS A 291 -3.05 -8.53 -0.23
CA HIS A 291 -1.58 -8.36 -0.06
C HIS A 291 -0.69 -8.74 -1.27
N TYR A 292 -1.12 -8.41 -2.51
CA TYR A 292 -0.22 -8.41 -3.68
C TYR A 292 0.22 -6.99 -4.12
N ASP A 293 -0.70 -6.02 -4.18
CA ASP A 293 -0.46 -4.65 -4.70
C ASP A 293 0.70 -3.90 -4.01
N THR A 294 0.94 -4.18 -2.73
CA THR A 294 1.90 -3.44 -1.90
C THR A 294 3.37 -3.80 -2.18
N CYS A 295 3.65 -4.94 -2.81
CA CYS A 295 5.03 -5.32 -3.17
C CYS A 295 5.48 -4.69 -4.49
N THR A 296 4.60 -4.68 -5.50
CA THR A 296 4.90 -4.23 -6.87
C THR A 296 5.28 -2.75 -6.93
N SER A 297 4.55 -1.90 -6.20
CA SER A 297 4.72 -0.45 -6.18
C SER A 297 6.09 0.06 -5.67
N LEU A 298 6.80 -0.73 -4.86
CA LEU A 298 8.06 -0.33 -4.22
C LEU A 298 9.32 -0.62 -5.05
N GLN A 299 9.19 -1.32 -6.18
CA GLN A 299 10.30 -1.67 -7.08
C GLN A 299 10.48 -0.63 -8.21
N ILE A 300 9.40 0.09 -8.57
CA ILE A 300 9.35 1.10 -9.65
C ILE A 300 10.31 2.28 -9.40
N LYS A 301 10.55 2.66 -8.14
CA LYS A 301 11.10 3.98 -7.78
C LYS A 301 12.63 4.12 -7.79
N TYR A 302 13.41 3.04 -7.95
CA TYR A 302 14.88 3.07 -7.86
C TYR A 302 15.59 2.05 -8.78
N PRO A 303 15.69 2.30 -10.11
CA PRO A 303 16.15 1.29 -11.08
C PRO A 303 17.65 0.94 -11.06
N ALA A 304 18.49 1.66 -10.29
CA ALA A 304 19.95 1.63 -10.44
C ALA A 304 20.73 0.67 -9.50
N LYS A 305 20.08 -0.07 -8.60
CA LYS A 305 20.74 -0.99 -7.63
C LYS A 305 19.93 -2.28 -7.39
N GLY A 306 19.57 -3.00 -8.47
CA GLY A 306 18.53 -4.04 -8.45
C GLY A 306 18.72 -5.22 -7.49
N ASN A 307 19.91 -5.82 -7.40
CA ASN A 307 20.05 -7.15 -6.78
C ASN A 307 20.19 -7.18 -5.24
N THR A 308 20.33 -6.04 -4.57
CA THR A 308 20.59 -5.99 -3.11
C THR A 308 19.44 -5.41 -2.29
N ILE A 309 18.34 -4.99 -2.91
CA ILE A 309 17.25 -4.25 -2.24
C ILE A 309 15.96 -5.07 -2.08
N ASN A 310 15.68 -6.03 -2.98
CA ASN A 310 14.40 -6.76 -2.98
C ASN A 310 14.20 -7.61 -1.70
N THR A 311 15.21 -8.37 -1.26
CA THR A 311 15.16 -9.12 0.00
C THR A 311 14.97 -8.22 1.22
N PHE A 312 15.49 -6.98 1.15
CA PHE A 312 15.54 -6.04 2.26
C PHE A 312 14.20 -5.38 2.59
N LYS A 313 13.38 -5.05 1.57
CA LYS A 313 12.05 -4.46 1.80
C LYS A 313 11.00 -5.48 2.25
N PHE A 314 11.08 -6.71 1.74
CA PHE A 314 10.10 -7.76 2.00
C PHE A 314 10.03 -8.12 3.50
N ILE A 315 11.19 -8.25 4.15
CA ILE A 315 11.32 -8.53 5.60
C ILE A 315 10.86 -7.33 6.44
N LEU A 316 11.15 -6.10 5.99
CA LEU A 316 10.84 -4.85 6.70
C LEU A 316 9.33 -4.62 6.85
N PHE A 317 8.55 -4.99 5.82
CA PHE A 317 7.09 -4.80 5.81
C PHE A 317 6.37 -5.76 6.76
N PHE A 318 6.66 -7.06 6.69
CA PHE A 318 6.04 -8.07 7.57
C PHE A 318 6.33 -7.83 9.06
N LYS A 319 7.57 -7.43 9.40
CA LYS A 319 7.94 -7.20 10.80
C LYS A 319 7.37 -5.90 11.40
N GLY A 320 6.76 -5.05 10.59
CA GLY A 320 6.01 -3.87 11.05
C GLY A 320 4.69 -4.19 11.76
N LYS A 321 4.14 -5.40 11.61
CA LYS A 321 2.86 -5.81 12.23
C LYS A 321 2.98 -6.85 13.35
N LEU A 322 4.09 -7.58 13.47
CA LEU A 322 4.32 -8.51 14.58
C LEU A 322 4.95 -7.78 15.77
N LYS A 323 4.11 -7.00 16.47
CA LYS A 323 4.52 -6.27 17.68
C LYS A 323 3.44 -6.15 18.75
N GLU A 324 2.79 -7.25 19.07
CA GLU A 324 2.35 -7.53 20.44
C GLU A 324 2.36 -9.04 20.70
N LYS A 325 2.22 -9.45 21.96
CA LYS A 325 2.33 -10.85 22.37
C LYS A 325 1.05 -11.59 22.01
N ASP A 326 1.17 -12.62 21.18
CA ASP A 326 1.02 -14.01 21.63
C ASP A 326 1.66 -14.92 20.57
N ASP A 327 2.40 -15.94 21.02
CA ASP A 327 2.98 -16.93 20.11
C ASP A 327 1.85 -17.87 19.62
N ILE A 328 1.49 -17.78 18.34
CA ILE A 328 0.52 -18.70 17.73
C ILE A 328 1.18 -20.08 17.61
N ASP A 329 0.99 -20.88 18.65
CA ASP A 329 1.61 -22.19 18.83
C ASP A 329 1.05 -23.24 17.85
N TYR A 330 1.72 -23.41 16.72
CA TYR A 330 1.52 -24.51 15.78
C TYR A 330 2.18 -25.82 16.27
N GLU A 331 2.06 -26.15 17.56
CA GLU A 331 2.58 -27.41 18.13
C GLU A 331 1.97 -28.62 17.41
N ARG A 332 2.84 -29.48 16.86
CA ARG A 332 2.45 -30.68 16.12
C ARG A 332 1.96 -31.76 17.09
N LYS A 333 0.67 -31.73 17.39
CA LYS A 333 -0.01 -32.59 18.38
C LYS A 333 -0.66 -33.87 17.80
N SER A 334 -0.36 -34.24 16.55
CA SER A 334 -0.91 -35.45 15.90
C SER A 334 0.14 -36.23 15.08
N ASP A 335 -0.16 -37.51 14.85
CA ASP A 335 0.66 -38.41 14.03
C ASP A 335 0.73 -37.96 12.56
N ILE A 336 1.84 -38.26 11.90
CA ILE A 336 2.08 -37.91 10.50
C ILE A 336 1.72 -39.08 9.59
N TYR A 337 0.73 -38.88 8.74
CA TYR A 337 0.24 -39.84 7.76
C TYR A 337 0.98 -39.73 6.43
N LYS A 338 1.13 -40.86 5.73
CA LYS A 338 1.83 -40.94 4.44
C LYS A 338 1.07 -40.23 3.30
N ASP A 339 -0.25 -40.35 3.30
CA ASP A 339 -1.18 -39.90 2.25
C ASP A 339 -2.59 -39.71 2.87
N ILE A 340 -3.51 -39.05 2.14
CA ILE A 340 -4.84 -38.69 2.67
C ILE A 340 -5.68 -39.95 2.90
N VAL A 341 -5.59 -40.94 2.00
CA VAL A 341 -6.29 -42.23 2.12
C VAL A 341 -5.86 -42.99 3.37
N THR A 342 -4.58 -42.99 3.73
CA THR A 342 -4.12 -43.65 4.98
C THR A 342 -4.72 -42.97 6.23
N LEU A 343 -4.77 -41.63 6.27
CA LEU A 343 -5.41 -40.89 7.37
C LEU A 343 -6.90 -41.27 7.48
N LEU A 344 -7.63 -41.23 6.36
CA LEU A 344 -9.06 -41.53 6.35
C LEU A 344 -9.38 -42.99 6.73
N ARG A 345 -8.51 -43.95 6.37
CA ARG A 345 -8.64 -45.37 6.78
C ARG A 345 -8.51 -45.60 8.28
N GLU A 346 -7.73 -44.78 9.00
CA GLU A 346 -7.64 -44.86 10.46
C GLU A 346 -8.72 -44.05 11.18
N ARG A 347 -9.18 -42.95 10.59
CA ARG A 347 -10.07 -41.99 11.27
C ARG A 347 -11.57 -42.16 10.97
N SER A 348 -11.94 -42.89 9.91
CA SER A 348 -13.34 -43.18 9.56
C SER A 348 -13.56 -44.65 9.21
N PRO A 349 -14.14 -45.46 10.11
CA PRO A 349 -14.62 -46.80 9.80
C PRO A 349 -15.61 -46.85 8.61
N LYS A 350 -16.46 -45.83 8.45
CA LYS A 350 -17.45 -45.79 7.35
C LYS A 350 -16.82 -45.51 6.00
N PHE A 351 -15.75 -44.70 5.95
CA PHE A 351 -14.90 -44.56 4.77
C PHE A 351 -14.35 -45.91 4.32
N VAL A 352 -13.85 -46.74 5.25
CA VAL A 352 -13.36 -48.10 4.94
C VAL A 352 -14.48 -49.01 4.44
N GLU A 353 -15.66 -48.97 5.08
CA GLU A 353 -16.83 -49.78 4.67
C GLU A 353 -17.29 -49.42 3.25
N ASN A 354 -17.53 -48.12 2.98
CA ASN A 354 -18.08 -47.68 1.70
C ASN A 354 -17.04 -47.73 0.56
N MET A 355 -15.76 -47.46 0.83
CA MET A 355 -14.69 -47.68 -0.15
C MET A 355 -14.57 -49.17 -0.54
N SER A 356 -14.84 -50.09 0.40
CA SER A 356 -14.85 -51.53 0.10
C SER A 356 -16.03 -51.93 -0.77
N LYS A 357 -17.22 -51.32 -0.59
CA LYS A 357 -18.40 -51.54 -1.44
C LYS A 357 -18.18 -51.08 -2.89
N GLN A 358 -17.58 -49.90 -3.09
CA GLN A 358 -17.29 -49.36 -4.41
C GLN A 358 -16.42 -50.34 -5.23
N VAL A 359 -15.34 -50.86 -4.61
CA VAL A 359 -14.43 -51.84 -5.25
C VAL A 359 -15.13 -53.15 -5.63
N SER A 360 -16.20 -53.55 -4.94
CA SER A 360 -16.99 -54.73 -5.35
C SER A 360 -17.96 -54.48 -6.51
N VAL A 361 -18.29 -53.22 -6.86
CA VAL A 361 -19.16 -52.91 -8.01
C VAL A 361 -18.37 -52.93 -9.32
N ASP A 362 -17.19 -52.29 -9.35
CA ASP A 362 -16.32 -52.31 -10.55
C ASP A 362 -15.84 -53.73 -10.91
N ALA A 363 -15.80 -54.64 -9.92
CA ALA A 363 -15.36 -56.02 -10.10
C ALA A 363 -16.34 -56.92 -10.90
N GLU A 364 -17.62 -56.55 -11.01
CA GLU A 364 -18.60 -57.36 -11.77
C GLU A 364 -18.70 -56.96 -13.26
N ASP A 365 -18.34 -55.73 -13.64
CA ASP A 365 -18.45 -55.23 -15.03
C ASP A 365 -17.14 -55.29 -15.84
N SER A 366 -16.01 -55.70 -15.24
CA SER A 366 -14.72 -55.83 -15.93
C SER A 366 -14.04 -57.20 -15.73
N GLY A 367 -14.62 -58.25 -16.32
CA GLY A 367 -14.17 -59.64 -16.17
C GLY A 367 -12.84 -60.00 -16.86
N GLN A 368 -11.69 -59.57 -16.33
CA GLN A 368 -10.40 -60.24 -16.58
C GLN A 368 -9.38 -60.05 -15.44
N SER A 369 -8.69 -61.13 -15.07
CA SER A 369 -7.75 -61.16 -13.94
C SER A 369 -6.30 -60.96 -14.39
N GLN A 370 -5.59 -59.99 -13.79
CA GLN A 370 -4.31 -60.24 -13.08
C GLN A 370 -3.64 -58.98 -12.48
N LYS A 371 -3.12 -59.16 -11.26
CA LYS A 371 -1.94 -58.53 -10.61
C LYS A 371 -1.47 -57.12 -11.06
N PRO A 372 -1.42 -56.12 -10.16
CA PRO A 372 -0.57 -54.94 -10.37
C PRO A 372 0.91 -55.33 -10.27
N TYR A 373 1.72 -54.83 -11.21
CA TYR A 373 3.19 -54.96 -11.22
C TYR A 373 3.87 -53.59 -11.14
N ASP A 374 5.10 -53.62 -10.64
CA ASP A 374 6.10 -52.56 -10.64
C ASP A 374 6.14 -51.68 -11.91
N TYR A 375 6.50 -50.41 -11.72
CA TYR A 375 6.90 -49.52 -12.81
C TYR A 375 8.38 -49.13 -12.65
N THR A 376 9.20 -49.53 -13.62
CA THR A 376 10.60 -49.12 -13.73
C THR A 376 10.88 -48.61 -15.15
N ASP A 377 11.62 -47.52 -15.27
CA ASP A 377 11.97 -46.94 -16.58
C ASP A 377 12.87 -47.86 -17.41
N LYS A 378 12.60 -47.98 -18.73
CA LYS A 378 13.48 -47.38 -19.78
C LYS A 378 13.14 -47.75 -21.23
N ASN A 379 13.36 -46.75 -22.09
CA ASN A 379 14.00 -46.83 -23.43
C ASN A 379 13.33 -47.50 -24.65
N VAL A 380 12.84 -46.63 -25.55
CA VAL A 380 13.43 -46.33 -26.89
C VAL A 380 13.37 -47.38 -28.04
N TYR A 381 12.93 -46.88 -29.21
CA TYR A 381 12.93 -47.48 -30.57
C TYR A 381 12.02 -48.73 -30.77
N GLU A 382 11.49 -49.04 -31.95
CA GLU A 382 11.61 -48.46 -33.31
C GLU A 382 10.34 -48.75 -34.16
N LYS A 383 10.12 -48.03 -35.29
CA LYS A 383 9.44 -48.44 -36.58
C LYS A 383 8.07 -49.21 -36.54
N THR A 384 7.13 -49.06 -37.47
CA THR A 384 7.22 -48.76 -38.92
C THR A 384 5.84 -48.41 -39.53
N LYS A 385 5.84 -47.85 -40.77
CA LYS A 385 4.83 -47.98 -41.87
C LYS A 385 3.33 -47.81 -41.53
N SER A 386 2.64 -46.74 -41.93
CA SER A 386 2.33 -46.26 -43.30
C SER A 386 1.26 -47.05 -44.09
N ALA A 387 0.13 -46.37 -44.37
CA ALA A 387 -0.72 -46.60 -45.54
C ALA A 387 -1.19 -45.22 -46.06
N SER A 388 -1.43 -45.06 -47.36
CA SER A 388 -1.79 -43.76 -47.96
C SER A 388 -3.03 -43.83 -48.83
N ALA A 389 -3.88 -42.81 -48.76
CA ALA A 389 -4.88 -42.50 -49.78
C ALA A 389 -4.66 -41.06 -50.27
N LYS A 390 -4.70 -40.83 -51.59
CA LYS A 390 -4.58 -39.52 -52.25
C LYS A 390 -5.84 -39.22 -53.04
N SER A 391 -6.22 -37.95 -53.13
CA SER A 391 -7.15 -37.43 -54.15
C SER A 391 -6.70 -36.04 -54.65
N LYS A 392 -7.37 -35.52 -55.69
CA LYS A 392 -7.12 -34.25 -56.41
C LYS A 392 -8.48 -33.60 -56.72
N SER A 393 -8.66 -32.32 -57.04
CA SER A 393 -7.76 -31.14 -57.21
C SER A 393 -8.59 -29.87 -56.83
N ALA A 394 -8.37 -28.59 -57.17
CA ALA A 394 -7.53 -27.89 -58.15
C ALA A 394 -7.27 -26.43 -57.69
N ASP A 395 -6.52 -25.66 -58.48
CA ASP A 395 -6.19 -24.26 -58.22
C ASP A 395 -7.36 -23.28 -58.34
N SER A 396 -7.32 -22.19 -57.55
CA SER A 396 -7.85 -20.90 -57.99
C SER A 396 -7.03 -19.71 -57.42
N LYS A 397 -7.04 -18.61 -58.18
CA LYS A 397 -6.10 -17.49 -58.18
C LYS A 397 -5.94 -16.76 -56.83
N LYS A 398 -4.71 -16.28 -56.59
CA LYS A 398 -4.33 -15.41 -55.46
C LYS A 398 -4.38 -13.92 -55.88
N LEU A 399 -4.71 -13.02 -54.94
CA LEU A 399 -4.58 -11.56 -55.11
C LEU A 399 -3.17 -11.10 -54.69
N GLU A 400 -2.65 -10.06 -55.34
CA GLU A 400 -1.33 -9.48 -55.03
C GLU A 400 -1.45 -8.14 -54.25
N PRO A 401 -0.66 -7.93 -53.17
CA PRO A 401 -0.50 -6.62 -52.53
C PRO A 401 0.43 -5.67 -53.30
N SER A 402 0.19 -4.37 -53.21
CA SER A 402 0.91 -3.33 -53.98
C SER A 402 2.35 -3.05 -53.51
N LEU A 403 3.19 -2.49 -54.39
CA LEU A 403 4.63 -2.37 -54.19
C LEU A 403 5.06 -1.24 -53.22
N LYS A 404 4.96 -1.48 -51.91
CA LYS A 404 5.74 -0.74 -50.88
C LYS A 404 6.50 -1.62 -49.87
N TRP A 405 6.21 -2.92 -49.80
CA TRP A 405 6.55 -3.80 -48.67
C TRP A 405 7.99 -4.36 -48.57
N LYS A 406 8.97 -3.88 -49.36
CA LYS A 406 10.34 -4.46 -49.39
C LYS A 406 11.44 -3.66 -48.67
N LYS A 407 11.14 -2.55 -47.99
CA LYS A 407 12.17 -1.68 -47.36
C LYS A 407 12.26 -1.69 -45.82
N ILE A 408 11.34 -2.33 -45.10
CA ILE A 408 11.27 -2.27 -43.62
C ILE A 408 11.90 -3.50 -42.94
N VAL A 409 11.91 -4.67 -43.60
CA VAL A 409 12.31 -5.98 -43.01
C VAL A 409 13.84 -6.13 -42.77
N ARG A 410 14.62 -5.05 -42.78
CA ARG A 410 16.09 -5.08 -42.56
C ARG A 410 16.66 -3.89 -41.76
N SER A 411 15.97 -3.42 -40.71
CA SER A 411 16.60 -2.63 -39.64
C SER A 411 15.74 -2.57 -38.37
N ALA A 412 15.80 -3.60 -37.52
CA ALA A 412 15.10 -3.65 -36.24
C ALA A 412 15.98 -4.15 -35.07
N THR A 413 17.28 -3.83 -35.10
CA THR A 413 18.11 -3.89 -33.88
C THR A 413 17.80 -2.67 -33.01
N TYR A 414 17.21 -2.88 -31.84
CA TYR A 414 16.84 -1.83 -30.89
C TYR A 414 18.06 -1.06 -30.39
N ARG A 415 18.38 0.06 -31.05
CA ARG A 415 19.24 1.13 -30.51
C ARG A 415 18.35 2.23 -29.96
N TYR A 416 18.50 2.54 -28.67
CA TYR A 416 18.00 3.80 -28.14
C TYR A 416 18.62 4.96 -28.94
N LYS A 417 17.77 5.90 -29.38
CA LYS A 417 18.21 7.18 -29.93
C LYS A 417 17.37 8.27 -29.29
N THR A 418 18.00 9.03 -28.40
CA THR A 418 17.38 10.16 -27.70
C THR A 418 17.02 11.28 -28.70
N SER A 419 15.82 11.81 -28.57
CA SER A 419 15.42 13.11 -29.10
C SER A 419 15.26 14.07 -27.92
N GLU A 420 15.98 15.19 -27.92
CA GLU A 420 15.98 16.13 -26.80
C GLU A 420 14.71 17.00 -26.71
N LYS A 421 14.39 17.38 -25.47
CA LYS A 421 13.78 18.66 -25.06
C LYS A 421 12.44 19.05 -25.69
N ASP A 422 11.39 18.79 -24.92
CA ASP A 422 10.34 19.79 -24.67
C ASP A 422 9.88 19.68 -23.20
N GLU A 423 10.79 20.01 -22.26
CA GLU A 423 10.52 19.98 -20.82
C GLU A 423 9.83 21.28 -20.37
N ILE A 424 8.50 21.25 -20.30
CA ILE A 424 7.71 22.21 -19.51
C ILE A 424 7.00 21.43 -18.40
N SER A 425 7.29 21.83 -17.15
CA SER A 425 6.88 21.15 -15.91
C SER A 425 5.40 20.72 -15.89
N GLU A 426 5.14 19.41 -15.86
CA GLU A 426 3.81 18.83 -15.59
C GLU A 426 3.66 18.47 -14.10
N SER A 427 3.71 19.47 -13.21
CA SER A 427 3.34 19.29 -11.80
C SER A 427 1.84 19.08 -11.67
N SER A 428 1.40 17.82 -11.53
CA SER A 428 0.01 17.45 -11.28
C SER A 428 -0.07 16.21 -10.41
N SER A 429 -0.75 16.32 -9.27
CA SER A 429 -0.96 15.25 -8.28
C SER A 429 -2.08 14.29 -8.69
N GLU A 430 -1.96 13.69 -9.87
CA GLU A 430 -2.79 12.55 -10.29
C GLU A 430 -2.18 11.27 -9.68
N THR A 431 -2.96 10.48 -8.92
CA THR A 431 -2.51 9.19 -8.35
C THR A 431 -2.20 8.16 -9.45
N GLU A 432 -1.16 7.35 -9.21
CA GLU A 432 -0.61 6.40 -10.18
C GLU A 432 -1.39 5.08 -10.19
N GLU A 433 -2.62 5.13 -10.71
CA GLU A 433 -3.37 3.95 -11.12
C GLU A 433 -2.91 3.49 -12.52
N ASP A 434 -2.70 2.19 -12.67
CA ASP A 434 -2.31 1.48 -13.90
C ASP A 434 -0.97 1.90 -14.56
N GLU A 435 0.15 1.80 -13.83
CA GLU A 435 1.50 1.64 -14.43
C GLU A 435 2.14 0.28 -14.09
N GLU A 436 1.63 -0.77 -14.73
CA GLU A 436 2.33 -2.06 -14.80
C GLU A 436 3.46 -2.01 -15.84
N GLN A 437 4.66 -2.45 -15.47
CA GLN A 437 5.76 -2.59 -16.43
C GLN A 437 5.61 -3.89 -17.24
N PRO A 438 5.93 -3.89 -18.54
CA PRO A 438 5.84 -5.10 -19.36
C PRO A 438 6.89 -6.13 -18.90
N GLU A 439 6.41 -7.19 -18.25
CA GLU A 439 7.26 -8.29 -17.79
C GLU A 439 8.00 -8.94 -18.96
N ARG A 440 9.33 -8.86 -18.93
CA ARG A 440 10.18 -9.68 -19.80
C ARG A 440 10.25 -11.10 -19.27
N HIS A 441 9.27 -11.90 -19.68
CA HIS A 441 9.37 -13.35 -19.58
C HIS A 441 10.69 -13.84 -20.20
N GLN A 442 11.38 -14.74 -19.50
CA GLN A 442 12.47 -15.51 -20.09
C GLN A 442 11.87 -16.68 -20.87
N GLU A 443 12.40 -16.96 -22.07
CA GLU A 443 11.96 -18.07 -22.92
C GLU A 443 12.41 -19.43 -22.32
N GLY A 444 11.72 -19.86 -21.27
CA GLY A 444 11.81 -21.21 -20.71
C GLY A 444 10.94 -22.17 -21.49
N ASN A 445 11.50 -23.30 -21.92
CA ASN A 445 10.77 -24.32 -22.69
C ASN A 445 9.72 -25.01 -21.80
N ILE A 446 8.45 -24.70 -22.03
CA ILE A 446 7.27 -25.31 -21.38
C ILE A 446 6.33 -25.76 -22.49
N ASP A 447 5.69 -26.93 -22.35
CA ASP A 447 4.68 -27.38 -23.31
C ASP A 447 3.47 -26.45 -23.31
N LEU A 448 3.35 -25.67 -24.39
CA LEU A 448 2.33 -24.63 -24.55
C LEU A 448 0.92 -25.26 -24.70
N PRO A 449 -0.11 -24.74 -24.01
CA PRO A 449 -1.48 -25.27 -24.08
C PRO A 449 -2.05 -25.38 -25.49
N SER A 450 -3.05 -26.27 -25.66
CA SER A 450 -3.63 -26.58 -26.98
C SER A 450 -4.21 -25.34 -27.67
N GLU A 451 -4.71 -24.42 -26.87
CA GLU A 451 -5.39 -23.18 -27.21
C GLU A 451 -4.40 -22.17 -27.81
N TYR A 452 -3.17 -22.12 -27.28
CA TYR A 452 -2.09 -21.27 -27.78
C TYR A 452 -1.76 -21.59 -29.25
N TRP A 453 -1.62 -22.89 -29.57
CA TRP A 453 -1.35 -23.35 -30.94
C TRP A 453 -2.54 -23.12 -31.88
N GLN A 454 -3.77 -23.24 -31.39
CA GLN A 454 -4.97 -22.93 -32.16
C GLN A 454 -5.09 -21.43 -32.47
N ILE A 455 -4.84 -20.56 -31.48
CA ILE A 455 -4.79 -19.10 -31.65
C ILE A 455 -3.66 -18.70 -32.61
N GLN A 456 -2.46 -19.28 -32.50
CA GLN A 456 -1.35 -19.06 -33.45
C GLN A 456 -1.78 -19.38 -34.89
N LYS A 457 -2.48 -20.50 -35.09
CA LYS A 457 -3.01 -20.94 -36.39
C LYS A 457 -4.06 -19.95 -36.92
N LEU A 458 -4.95 -19.44 -36.06
CA LEU A 458 -5.95 -18.44 -36.43
C LEU A 458 -5.33 -17.08 -36.79
N VAL A 459 -4.36 -16.57 -36.02
CA VAL A 459 -3.62 -15.34 -36.39
C VAL A 459 -2.91 -15.52 -37.74
N LYS A 460 -2.40 -16.71 -38.06
CA LYS A 460 -1.80 -17.00 -39.37
C LYS A 460 -2.82 -16.95 -40.52
N TYR A 461 -4.09 -17.32 -40.28
CA TYR A 461 -5.16 -17.11 -41.26
C TYR A 461 -5.54 -15.62 -41.39
N LEU A 462 -5.60 -14.86 -40.28
CA LEU A 462 -5.82 -13.40 -40.33
C LEU A 462 -4.73 -12.67 -41.15
N LYS A 463 -3.47 -13.12 -41.08
CA LYS A 463 -2.33 -12.57 -41.85
C LYS A 463 -2.36 -12.86 -43.36
N GLY A 464 -3.33 -13.64 -43.88
CA GLY A 464 -3.32 -14.04 -45.30
C GLY A 464 -4.65 -14.51 -45.92
N GLY A 465 -5.78 -14.31 -45.23
CA GLY A 465 -7.12 -14.62 -45.73
C GLY A 465 -7.66 -13.57 -46.73
N ASN A 466 -8.70 -13.96 -47.47
CA ASN A 466 -9.62 -12.99 -48.09
C ASN A 466 -10.63 -12.50 -47.02
N PRO A 467 -11.41 -11.43 -47.24
CA PRO A 467 -12.30 -10.86 -46.22
C PRO A 467 -13.23 -11.89 -45.56
N THR A 468 -13.80 -12.82 -46.33
CA THR A 468 -14.64 -13.91 -45.80
C THR A 468 -13.86 -14.85 -44.87
N ALA A 469 -12.67 -15.29 -45.26
CA ALA A 469 -11.81 -16.15 -44.45
C ALA A 469 -11.29 -15.42 -43.19
N THR A 470 -11.00 -14.13 -43.31
CA THR A 470 -10.61 -13.27 -42.18
C THR A 470 -11.75 -13.13 -41.18
N VAL A 471 -12.99 -12.85 -41.63
CA VAL A 471 -14.18 -12.80 -40.76
C VAL A 471 -14.44 -14.15 -40.08
N ILE A 472 -14.31 -15.28 -40.80
CA ILE A 472 -14.44 -16.61 -40.20
C ILE A 472 -13.37 -16.83 -39.10
N ALA A 473 -12.11 -16.47 -39.37
CA ALA A 473 -11.04 -16.60 -38.39
C ALA A 473 -11.19 -15.65 -37.18
N LEU A 474 -11.78 -14.46 -37.35
CA LEU A 474 -12.15 -13.56 -36.25
C LEU A 474 -13.28 -14.16 -35.40
N CYS A 475 -14.31 -14.75 -36.02
CA CYS A 475 -15.36 -15.46 -35.30
C CYS A 475 -14.77 -16.64 -34.50
N SER A 476 -14.02 -17.53 -35.15
CA SER A 476 -13.39 -18.68 -34.48
C SER A 476 -12.38 -18.29 -33.40
N MET A 477 -11.75 -17.11 -33.46
CA MET A 477 -10.90 -16.60 -32.38
C MET A 477 -11.73 -16.09 -31.19
N LYS A 478 -12.96 -15.65 -31.43
CA LYS A 478 -13.91 -15.15 -30.43
C LYS A 478 -14.78 -16.25 -29.80
N ASP A 479 -14.61 -17.49 -30.26
CA ASP A 479 -15.14 -18.72 -29.65
C ASP A 479 -14.19 -19.27 -28.54
N PHE A 480 -12.95 -18.77 -28.45
CA PHE A 480 -12.04 -19.04 -27.32
C PHE A 480 -12.39 -18.16 -26.11
N ASN A 481 -12.01 -18.60 -24.91
CA ASN A 481 -12.14 -17.76 -23.71
C ASN A 481 -11.04 -16.68 -23.70
N LEU A 482 -11.33 -15.54 -24.33
CA LEU A 482 -10.42 -14.39 -24.40
C LEU A 482 -10.25 -13.64 -23.07
N SER A 483 -11.00 -14.00 -22.02
CA SER A 483 -10.74 -13.50 -20.66
C SER A 483 -9.54 -14.19 -19.99
N GLN A 484 -9.13 -15.39 -20.45
CA GLN A 484 -7.95 -16.06 -19.92
C GLN A 484 -6.65 -15.43 -20.42
N GLU A 485 -5.72 -15.22 -19.49
CA GLU A 485 -4.40 -14.66 -19.76
C GLU A 485 -3.62 -15.50 -20.79
N THR A 486 -3.70 -16.82 -20.74
CA THR A 486 -3.09 -17.73 -21.75
C THR A 486 -3.50 -17.39 -23.19
N CYS A 487 -4.77 -17.10 -23.42
CA CYS A 487 -5.30 -16.68 -24.73
C CYS A 487 -4.84 -15.25 -25.09
N GLN A 488 -4.80 -14.34 -24.12
CA GLN A 488 -4.37 -12.95 -24.28
C GLN A 488 -2.88 -12.86 -24.66
N LEU A 489 -2.02 -13.58 -23.93
CA LEU A 489 -0.60 -13.75 -24.21
C LEU A 489 -0.39 -14.43 -25.57
N ALA A 490 -1.15 -15.48 -25.90
CA ALA A 490 -1.08 -16.10 -27.22
C ALA A 490 -1.35 -15.11 -28.37
N ILE A 491 -2.36 -14.23 -28.25
CA ILE A 491 -2.65 -13.18 -29.25
C ILE A 491 -1.54 -12.11 -29.28
N ARG A 492 -0.93 -11.76 -28.14
CA ARG A 492 0.20 -10.82 -28.07
C ARG A 492 1.44 -11.39 -28.76
N ASP A 493 1.88 -12.57 -28.35
CA ASP A 493 3.23 -13.10 -28.61
C ASP A 493 3.40 -13.62 -30.06
N VAL A 494 2.33 -14.11 -30.68
CA VAL A 494 2.35 -14.49 -32.11
C VAL A 494 2.20 -13.28 -33.06
N GLY A 495 2.23 -12.07 -32.50
CA GLY A 495 2.00 -10.81 -33.22
C GLY A 495 0.58 -10.73 -33.79
N GLY A 496 -0.43 -11.08 -32.99
CA GLY A 496 -1.85 -10.98 -33.33
C GLY A 496 -2.43 -9.59 -33.08
N LEU A 497 -2.00 -8.89 -32.02
CA LEU A 497 -2.40 -7.50 -31.74
C LEU A 497 -2.12 -6.56 -32.92
N GLU A 498 -0.93 -6.66 -33.54
CA GLU A 498 -0.56 -5.90 -34.73
C GLU A 498 -1.54 -6.15 -35.89
N VAL A 499 -1.96 -7.40 -36.10
CA VAL A 499 -2.92 -7.76 -37.15
C VAL A 499 -4.30 -7.22 -36.85
N LEU A 500 -4.76 -7.36 -35.61
CA LEU A 500 -6.06 -6.84 -35.17
C LEU A 500 -6.12 -5.32 -35.38
N ILE A 501 -5.06 -4.59 -34.98
CA ILE A 501 -4.95 -3.14 -35.19
C ILE A 501 -4.88 -2.80 -36.69
N ASN A 502 -4.10 -3.52 -37.49
CA ASN A 502 -4.04 -3.31 -38.94
C ASN A 502 -5.37 -3.58 -39.65
N LEU A 503 -6.19 -4.53 -39.15
CA LEU A 503 -7.54 -4.79 -39.67
C LEU A 503 -8.50 -3.62 -39.40
N LEU A 504 -8.20 -2.73 -38.45
CA LEU A 504 -9.01 -1.53 -38.18
C LEU A 504 -8.92 -0.47 -39.27
N ASP A 505 -7.82 -0.39 -40.02
CA ASP A 505 -7.66 0.58 -41.13
C ASP A 505 -8.05 0.00 -42.50
N THR A 506 -8.77 -1.15 -42.50
CA THR A 506 -9.34 -1.74 -43.73
C THR A 506 -10.71 -1.15 -44.07
N GLU A 507 -11.08 -1.19 -45.35
CA GLU A 507 -12.41 -0.75 -45.85
C GLU A 507 -13.54 -1.75 -45.49
N GLU A 508 -13.19 -2.95 -45.02
CA GLU A 508 -14.13 -4.03 -44.72
C GLU A 508 -14.70 -3.92 -43.29
N ILE A 509 -15.85 -3.24 -43.16
CA ILE A 509 -16.58 -3.02 -41.90
C ILE A 509 -16.71 -4.31 -41.06
N LYS A 510 -16.92 -5.47 -41.69
CA LYS A 510 -17.03 -6.75 -40.97
C LYS A 510 -15.70 -7.20 -40.32
N CYS A 511 -14.57 -6.92 -40.97
CA CYS A 511 -13.24 -7.17 -40.41
C CYS A 511 -12.93 -6.20 -39.26
N GLN A 512 -13.28 -4.91 -39.42
CA GLN A 512 -13.15 -3.90 -38.36
C GLN A 512 -14.00 -4.26 -37.13
N ILE A 513 -15.29 -4.63 -37.30
CA ILE A 513 -16.18 -5.07 -36.22
C ILE A 513 -15.66 -6.33 -35.52
N GLY A 514 -15.20 -7.33 -36.27
CA GLY A 514 -14.66 -8.56 -35.70
C GLY A 514 -13.37 -8.32 -34.90
N SER A 515 -12.48 -7.45 -35.40
CA SER A 515 -11.26 -7.05 -34.69
C SER A 515 -11.57 -6.26 -33.41
N LEU A 516 -12.42 -5.24 -33.47
CA LEU A 516 -12.79 -4.45 -32.28
C LEU A 516 -13.51 -5.27 -31.21
N LYS A 517 -14.27 -6.32 -31.57
CA LYS A 517 -14.87 -7.23 -30.58
C LYS A 517 -13.79 -7.98 -29.78
N ILE A 518 -12.76 -8.49 -30.45
CA ILE A 518 -11.62 -9.16 -29.80
C ILE A 518 -10.84 -8.14 -28.96
N LEU A 519 -10.47 -6.99 -29.54
CA LEU A 519 -9.70 -5.94 -28.87
C LEU A 519 -10.44 -5.35 -27.64
N LYS A 520 -11.77 -5.21 -27.67
CA LYS A 520 -12.58 -4.83 -26.50
C LYS A 520 -12.38 -5.82 -25.35
N GLU A 521 -12.41 -7.11 -25.63
CA GLU A 521 -12.34 -8.16 -24.62
C GLU A 521 -10.93 -8.24 -24.00
N ILE A 522 -9.89 -8.32 -24.83
CA ILE A 522 -8.50 -8.45 -24.37
C ILE A 522 -7.89 -7.15 -23.82
N SER A 523 -8.44 -5.97 -24.15
CA SER A 523 -7.99 -4.68 -23.57
C SER A 523 -8.38 -4.48 -22.10
N GLN A 524 -9.12 -5.42 -21.49
CA GLN A 524 -9.25 -5.45 -20.04
C GLN A 524 -7.89 -5.72 -19.36
N ASN A 525 -6.98 -6.46 -20.00
CA ASN A 525 -5.62 -6.71 -19.53
C ASN A 525 -4.72 -5.46 -19.70
N SER A 526 -4.11 -5.02 -18.61
CA SER A 526 -3.14 -3.91 -18.48
C SER A 526 -2.05 -3.93 -19.55
N LEU A 527 -1.29 -5.02 -19.66
CA LEU A 527 -0.19 -5.20 -20.62
C LEU A 527 -0.65 -5.01 -22.07
N ILE A 528 -1.87 -5.44 -22.38
CA ILE A 528 -2.47 -5.27 -23.71
C ILE A 528 -2.89 -3.82 -23.97
N ARG A 529 -3.36 -3.06 -22.96
CA ARG A 529 -3.63 -1.62 -23.11
C ARG A 529 -2.36 -0.85 -23.48
N HIS A 530 -1.23 -1.18 -22.84
CA HIS A 530 0.07 -0.61 -23.17
C HIS A 530 0.47 -0.97 -24.61
N ALA A 531 0.41 -2.25 -24.99
CA ALA A 531 0.73 -2.70 -26.35
C ALA A 531 -0.15 -2.06 -27.45
N ILE A 532 -1.46 -1.86 -27.21
CA ILE A 532 -2.36 -1.17 -28.14
C ILE A 532 -1.95 0.30 -28.35
N ALA A 533 -1.45 0.97 -27.30
CA ALA A 533 -0.99 2.35 -27.38
C ALA A 533 0.42 2.50 -28.00
N ASP A 534 1.29 1.50 -27.85
CA ASP A 534 2.60 1.43 -28.52
C ASP A 534 2.48 1.09 -30.01
N LEU A 535 1.47 0.30 -30.39
CA LEU A 535 1.10 -0.02 -31.78
C LEU A 535 0.21 1.06 -32.45
N GLU A 536 0.13 2.26 -31.87
CA GLU A 536 -0.66 3.41 -32.37
C GLU A 536 -2.17 3.13 -32.60
N GLY A 537 -2.73 2.05 -32.05
CA GLY A 537 -4.11 1.64 -32.29
C GLY A 537 -5.17 2.65 -31.81
N LEU A 538 -4.85 3.45 -30.79
CA LEU A 538 -5.70 4.54 -30.30
C LEU A 538 -6.00 5.60 -31.38
N GLN A 539 -5.03 5.91 -32.24
CA GLN A 539 -5.17 6.86 -33.33
C GLN A 539 -6.25 6.38 -34.32
N ILE A 540 -6.20 5.09 -34.67
CA ILE A 540 -7.13 4.46 -35.61
C ILE A 540 -8.53 4.33 -34.97
N MET A 541 -8.60 3.95 -33.69
CA MET A 541 -9.89 3.91 -32.96
C MET A 541 -10.56 5.29 -32.87
N VAL A 542 -9.78 6.36 -32.65
CA VAL A 542 -10.29 7.75 -32.62
C VAL A 542 -10.81 8.20 -33.99
N LYS A 543 -10.18 7.76 -35.09
CA LYS A 543 -10.65 7.95 -36.48
C LYS A 543 -11.97 7.19 -36.73
N ILE A 544 -12.11 5.96 -36.21
CA ILE A 544 -13.32 5.14 -36.36
C ILE A 544 -14.57 5.76 -35.71
N LEU A 545 -14.43 6.64 -34.71
CA LEU A 545 -15.56 7.38 -34.11
C LEU A 545 -16.33 8.27 -35.12
N GLU A 546 -15.70 8.61 -36.25
CA GLU A 546 -16.30 9.37 -37.35
C GLU A 546 -17.05 8.49 -38.38
N SER A 547 -16.92 7.16 -38.29
CA SER A 547 -17.57 6.20 -39.20
C SER A 547 -19.10 6.36 -39.22
N PRO A 548 -19.78 6.18 -40.37
CA PRO A 548 -21.25 6.13 -40.40
C PRO A 548 -21.84 4.88 -39.73
N ASP A 549 -21.05 3.83 -39.50
CA ASP A 549 -21.53 2.59 -38.88
C ASP A 549 -21.66 2.73 -37.35
N LYS A 550 -22.85 2.42 -36.83
CA LYS A 550 -23.18 2.55 -35.41
C LYS A 550 -22.42 1.56 -34.53
N ASP A 551 -22.20 0.34 -35.01
CA ASP A 551 -21.63 -0.74 -34.19
C ASP A 551 -20.11 -0.58 -34.06
N LEU A 552 -19.45 -0.06 -35.10
CA LEU A 552 -18.06 0.41 -35.05
C LEU A 552 -17.86 1.54 -34.03
N LYS A 553 -18.77 2.53 -33.97
CA LYS A 553 -18.66 3.62 -32.97
C LYS A 553 -18.71 3.08 -31.54
N CYS A 554 -19.66 2.21 -31.23
CA CYS A 554 -19.79 1.60 -29.91
C CYS A 554 -18.52 0.83 -29.53
N LEU A 555 -18.09 -0.11 -30.37
CA LEU A 555 -16.95 -0.98 -30.08
C LEU A 555 -15.62 -0.21 -29.99
N ALA A 556 -15.43 0.83 -30.82
CA ALA A 556 -14.26 1.71 -30.73
C ALA A 556 -14.27 2.54 -29.44
N ALA A 557 -15.42 3.10 -29.05
CA ALA A 557 -15.54 3.86 -27.80
C ALA A 557 -15.35 2.96 -26.55
N GLU A 558 -15.91 1.76 -26.51
CA GLU A 558 -15.68 0.81 -25.40
C GLU A 558 -14.22 0.35 -25.31
N THR A 559 -13.57 0.09 -26.46
CA THR A 559 -12.13 -0.26 -26.47
C THR A 559 -11.26 0.92 -26.03
N ILE A 560 -11.60 2.15 -26.45
CA ILE A 560 -10.97 3.38 -25.97
C ILE A 560 -11.18 3.53 -24.45
N ALA A 561 -12.35 3.21 -23.90
CA ALA A 561 -12.61 3.29 -22.46
C ALA A 561 -11.68 2.36 -21.66
N ASN A 562 -11.56 1.10 -22.07
CA ASN A 562 -10.65 0.14 -21.44
C ASN A 562 -9.19 0.63 -21.49
N VAL A 563 -8.72 1.08 -22.65
CA VAL A 563 -7.33 1.52 -22.85
C VAL A 563 -7.06 2.87 -22.16
N ALA A 564 -8.06 3.75 -22.00
CA ALA A 564 -7.93 5.05 -21.33
C ALA A 564 -7.69 5.00 -19.80
N ARG A 565 -7.70 3.80 -19.20
CA ARG A 565 -7.46 3.63 -17.75
C ARG A 565 -6.05 4.05 -17.30
N PHE A 566 -5.04 4.06 -18.18
CA PHE A 566 -3.70 4.57 -17.87
C PHE A 566 -3.37 5.94 -18.50
N LYS A 567 -2.40 6.65 -17.91
CA LYS A 567 -2.12 8.09 -18.14
C LYS A 567 -1.69 8.43 -19.58
N ARG A 568 -0.83 7.62 -20.20
CA ARG A 568 -0.34 7.86 -21.58
C ARG A 568 -1.46 7.73 -22.62
N ALA A 569 -2.37 6.76 -22.48
CA ALA A 569 -3.53 6.65 -23.37
C ALA A 569 -4.44 7.89 -23.30
N ARG A 570 -4.76 8.37 -22.09
CA ARG A 570 -5.53 9.62 -21.89
C ARG A 570 -4.93 10.81 -22.65
N ARG A 571 -3.60 10.94 -22.64
CA ARG A 571 -2.85 11.96 -23.38
C ARG A 571 -2.97 11.77 -24.91
N THR A 572 -2.75 10.56 -25.42
CA THR A 572 -2.86 10.23 -26.86
C THR A 572 -4.26 10.51 -27.40
N ILE A 573 -5.32 10.11 -26.69
CA ILE A 573 -6.72 10.33 -27.09
C ILE A 573 -7.02 11.82 -27.21
N ARG A 574 -6.57 12.64 -26.25
CA ARG A 574 -6.73 14.11 -26.30
C ARG A 574 -5.94 14.74 -27.44
N GLN A 575 -4.69 14.35 -27.66
CA GLN A 575 -3.85 14.91 -28.73
C GLN A 575 -4.43 14.63 -30.13
N ASN A 576 -5.07 13.49 -30.33
CA ASN A 576 -5.75 13.14 -31.60
C ASN A 576 -7.19 13.69 -31.70
N GLY A 577 -7.61 14.58 -30.80
CA GLY A 577 -8.94 15.19 -30.82
C GLY A 577 -10.09 14.25 -30.41
N GLY A 578 -9.78 13.07 -29.86
CA GLY A 578 -10.76 12.05 -29.49
C GLY A 578 -11.78 12.54 -28.47
N ILE A 579 -11.40 13.41 -27.54
CA ILE A 579 -12.34 13.98 -26.55
C ILE A 579 -13.51 14.71 -27.22
N LYS A 580 -13.27 15.52 -28.26
CA LYS A 580 -14.35 16.20 -28.99
C LYS A 580 -15.27 15.21 -29.70
N ARG A 581 -14.70 14.14 -30.26
CA ARG A 581 -15.46 13.08 -30.97
C ARG A 581 -16.32 12.27 -30.00
N LEU A 582 -15.78 11.92 -28.83
CA LEU A 582 -16.50 11.22 -27.76
C LEU A 582 -17.64 12.08 -27.17
N VAL A 583 -17.44 13.40 -27.01
CA VAL A 583 -18.53 14.32 -26.64
C VAL A 583 -19.60 14.36 -27.75
N GLY A 584 -19.20 14.36 -29.02
CA GLY A 584 -20.13 14.24 -30.16
C GLY A 584 -20.93 12.94 -30.21
N LEU A 585 -20.52 11.87 -29.50
CA LEU A 585 -21.35 10.66 -29.36
C LEU A 585 -22.53 10.86 -28.39
N LEU A 586 -22.51 11.90 -27.55
CA LEU A 586 -23.62 12.27 -26.67
C LEU A 586 -24.67 13.13 -27.39
N GLU A 587 -24.39 13.64 -28.60
CA GLU A 587 -25.29 14.48 -29.40
C GLU A 587 -26.39 13.63 -30.08
N CYS A 588 -27.32 13.10 -29.26
CA CYS A 588 -28.48 12.34 -29.74
C CYS A 588 -29.82 12.89 -29.21
N ILE A 589 -30.88 12.64 -29.99
CA ILE A 589 -32.02 13.57 -30.06
C ILE A 589 -33.08 13.30 -28.98
N SER A 590 -33.53 12.06 -28.81
CA SER A 590 -34.63 11.71 -27.88
C SER A 590 -34.14 11.32 -26.48
N VAL A 591 -34.58 12.06 -25.47
CA VAL A 591 -34.27 11.85 -24.04
C VAL A 591 -35.56 11.80 -23.18
N GLY A 592 -36.72 11.63 -23.81
CA GLY A 592 -38.04 11.76 -23.16
C GLY A 592 -39.03 10.61 -23.36
N SER A 593 -38.61 9.45 -23.88
CA SER A 593 -39.48 8.27 -24.04
C SER A 593 -38.95 7.07 -23.26
N SER A 594 -39.83 6.45 -22.48
CA SER A 594 -39.56 5.22 -21.71
C SER A 594 -39.48 3.95 -22.57
N ALA A 595 -39.96 3.99 -23.80
CA ALA A 595 -39.83 2.93 -24.79
C ALA A 595 -38.91 3.37 -25.94
N LEU A 596 -37.74 2.75 -26.03
CA LEU A 596 -36.80 2.95 -27.13
C LEU A 596 -37.26 2.14 -28.36
N THR A 597 -37.50 2.81 -29.48
CA THR A 597 -37.62 2.11 -30.78
C THR A 597 -36.28 1.52 -31.21
N PRO A 598 -36.23 0.45 -32.04
CA PRO A 598 -34.97 -0.19 -32.43
C PRO A 598 -33.87 0.74 -32.99
N PRO A 599 -34.18 1.81 -33.77
CA PRO A 599 -33.18 2.80 -34.16
C PRO A 599 -32.61 3.60 -32.98
N GLN A 600 -33.49 4.05 -32.07
CA GLN A 600 -33.14 4.81 -30.87
C GLN A 600 -32.33 3.98 -29.87
N ALA A 601 -32.57 2.68 -29.79
CA ALA A 601 -31.79 1.77 -28.95
C ALA A 601 -30.30 1.74 -29.36
N LYS A 602 -29.99 1.80 -30.66
CA LYS A 602 -28.59 1.94 -31.11
C LYS A 602 -27.98 3.31 -30.82
N ASP A 603 -28.76 4.39 -30.88
CA ASP A 603 -28.29 5.73 -30.55
C ASP A 603 -28.06 5.93 -29.05
N PHE A 604 -28.90 5.33 -28.21
CA PHE A 604 -28.69 5.22 -26.77
C PHE A 604 -27.38 4.46 -26.46
N GLU A 605 -27.13 3.35 -27.15
CA GLU A 605 -25.91 2.55 -26.94
C GLU A 605 -24.65 3.30 -27.39
N ILE A 606 -24.69 4.08 -28.47
CA ILE A 606 -23.58 4.98 -28.87
C ILE A 606 -23.28 5.98 -27.75
N ALA A 607 -24.31 6.63 -27.20
CA ALA A 607 -24.15 7.60 -26.13
C ALA A 607 -23.62 6.94 -24.84
N ARG A 608 -24.06 5.72 -24.50
CA ARG A 608 -23.53 4.93 -23.38
C ARG A 608 -22.04 4.64 -23.54
N CYS A 609 -21.64 4.15 -24.71
CA CYS A 609 -20.23 3.84 -25.01
C CYS A 609 -19.37 5.11 -24.99
N GLY A 610 -19.89 6.22 -25.53
CA GLY A 610 -19.24 7.54 -25.47
C GLY A 610 -19.05 8.04 -24.05
N ALA A 611 -20.07 7.96 -23.20
CA ALA A 611 -19.99 8.33 -21.79
C ALA A 611 -18.95 7.48 -21.02
N LEU A 612 -18.91 6.17 -21.25
CA LEU A 612 -17.95 5.25 -20.61
C LEU A 612 -16.49 5.60 -20.98
N ALA A 613 -16.25 5.96 -22.23
CA ALA A 613 -14.97 6.45 -22.71
C ALA A 613 -14.60 7.83 -22.11
N LEU A 614 -15.59 8.73 -21.97
CA LEU A 614 -15.40 10.05 -21.34
C LEU A 614 -15.06 9.93 -19.86
N TRP A 615 -15.72 9.05 -19.10
CA TRP A 615 -15.41 8.77 -17.70
C TRP A 615 -13.96 8.28 -17.52
N SER A 616 -13.58 7.29 -18.33
CA SER A 616 -12.20 6.77 -18.35
C SER A 616 -11.18 7.84 -18.73
N CYS A 617 -11.56 8.78 -19.60
CA CYS A 617 -10.73 9.94 -19.97
C CYS A 617 -10.70 11.05 -18.91
N SER A 618 -11.76 11.27 -18.13
CA SER A 618 -11.91 12.42 -17.22
C SER A 618 -11.06 12.32 -15.96
N LYS A 619 -10.49 11.15 -15.65
CA LYS A 619 -9.45 10.99 -14.61
C LYS A 619 -8.26 11.94 -14.79
N SER A 620 -7.94 12.40 -16.00
CA SER A 620 -6.88 13.40 -16.20
C SER A 620 -7.40 14.84 -16.25
N THR A 621 -6.79 15.71 -15.44
CA THR A 621 -6.99 17.17 -15.36
C THR A 621 -7.10 17.85 -16.73
N LYS A 622 -6.11 17.61 -17.62
CA LYS A 622 -6.07 18.20 -18.98
C LYS A 622 -7.15 17.66 -19.92
N ASN A 623 -7.75 16.51 -19.60
CA ASN A 623 -8.89 15.96 -20.34
C ASN A 623 -10.22 16.55 -19.85
N LYS A 624 -10.38 16.84 -18.55
CA LYS A 624 -11.52 17.60 -18.03
C LYS A 624 -11.64 18.95 -18.75
N GLU A 625 -10.55 19.71 -18.86
CA GLU A 625 -10.55 20.95 -19.66
C GLU A 625 -11.00 20.76 -21.11
N ALA A 626 -10.65 19.64 -21.74
CA ALA A 626 -11.03 19.34 -23.12
C ALA A 626 -12.50 18.95 -23.25
N ILE A 627 -13.08 18.26 -22.27
CA ILE A 627 -14.52 17.93 -22.19
C ILE A 627 -15.34 19.22 -22.03
N LEU A 628 -14.90 20.13 -21.14
CA LEU A 628 -15.50 21.46 -20.97
C LEU A 628 -15.47 22.27 -22.27
N LYS A 629 -14.29 22.37 -22.91
CA LYS A 629 -14.09 23.10 -24.18
C LYS A 629 -14.83 22.46 -25.37
N ALA A 630 -15.22 21.19 -25.28
CA ALA A 630 -16.02 20.49 -26.28
C ALA A 630 -17.55 20.60 -26.04
N GLY A 631 -18.00 21.26 -24.97
CA GLY A 631 -19.44 21.40 -24.67
C GLY A 631 -20.07 20.17 -24.01
N GLY A 632 -19.27 19.32 -23.35
CA GLY A 632 -19.78 18.08 -22.76
C GLY A 632 -20.77 18.26 -21.60
N ILE A 633 -20.72 19.37 -20.86
CA ILE A 633 -21.49 19.54 -19.61
C ILE A 633 -23.02 19.60 -19.87
N PRO A 634 -23.56 20.43 -20.79
CA PRO A 634 -25.00 20.42 -21.09
C PRO A 634 -25.49 19.07 -21.66
N LEU A 635 -24.64 18.33 -22.37
CA LEU A 635 -24.99 16.99 -22.87
C LEU A 635 -25.07 15.98 -21.73
N LEU A 636 -24.13 16.00 -20.78
CA LEU A 636 -24.22 15.20 -19.55
C LEU A 636 -25.44 15.60 -18.70
N ALA A 637 -25.79 16.90 -18.63
CA ALA A 637 -26.99 17.39 -17.94
C ALA A 637 -28.29 16.86 -18.56
N LYS A 638 -28.31 16.75 -19.90
CA LYS A 638 -29.41 16.16 -20.66
C LYS A 638 -29.54 14.67 -20.32
N TRP A 639 -28.46 13.89 -20.41
CA TRP A 639 -28.48 12.44 -20.17
C TRP A 639 -28.73 12.04 -18.71
N LEU A 640 -28.37 12.88 -17.74
CA LEU A 640 -28.64 12.67 -16.31
C LEU A 640 -30.15 12.59 -15.98
N LYS A 641 -31.01 13.08 -16.88
CA LYS A 641 -32.48 13.07 -16.75
C LYS A 641 -33.15 11.81 -17.33
N CYS A 642 -32.39 10.87 -17.90
CA CYS A 642 -32.90 9.57 -18.34
C CYS A 642 -33.19 8.64 -17.16
N SER A 643 -34.17 7.75 -17.30
CA SER A 643 -34.47 6.70 -16.30
C SER A 643 -33.61 5.43 -16.44
N HIS A 644 -32.69 5.37 -17.39
CA HIS A 644 -31.92 4.16 -17.71
C HIS A 644 -30.55 4.16 -17.03
N VAL A 645 -30.41 3.35 -15.96
CA VAL A 645 -29.20 3.22 -15.14
C VAL A 645 -27.93 2.99 -15.98
N ASN A 646 -28.00 2.17 -17.03
CA ASN A 646 -26.87 1.84 -17.90
C ASN A 646 -26.15 3.06 -18.52
N ILE A 647 -26.84 4.19 -18.73
CA ILE A 647 -26.19 5.45 -19.17
C ILE A 647 -25.95 6.42 -18.01
N LEU A 648 -26.76 6.35 -16.95
CA LEU A 648 -26.55 7.16 -15.74
C LEU A 648 -25.21 6.85 -15.07
N THR A 649 -24.83 5.58 -14.89
CA THR A 649 -23.56 5.18 -14.28
C THR A 649 -22.34 5.89 -14.93
N PRO A 650 -22.07 5.77 -16.24
CA PRO A 650 -20.93 6.47 -16.86
C PRO A 650 -21.10 8.00 -16.96
N VAL A 651 -22.33 8.52 -17.02
CA VAL A 651 -22.58 9.97 -16.99
C VAL A 651 -22.23 10.55 -15.61
N VAL A 652 -22.76 9.96 -14.53
CA VAL A 652 -22.46 10.37 -13.15
C VAL A 652 -21.00 10.12 -12.82
N GLY A 653 -20.40 9.01 -13.27
CA GLY A 653 -18.95 8.77 -13.14
C GLY A 653 -18.09 9.86 -13.80
N THR A 654 -18.47 10.31 -15.01
CA THR A 654 -17.80 11.45 -15.68
C THR A 654 -17.94 12.73 -14.86
N LEU A 655 -19.14 13.03 -14.35
CA LEU A 655 -19.41 14.21 -13.52
C LEU A 655 -18.67 14.16 -12.17
N GLN A 656 -18.63 13.00 -11.54
CA GLN A 656 -17.94 12.72 -10.27
C GLN A 656 -16.43 12.96 -10.42
N GLU A 657 -15.79 12.54 -11.51
CA GLU A 657 -14.36 12.84 -11.70
C GLU A 657 -14.12 14.31 -12.02
N CYS A 658 -14.99 14.93 -12.81
CA CYS A 658 -14.86 16.34 -13.15
C CYS A 658 -15.13 17.29 -11.97
N ALA A 659 -16.00 16.92 -11.01
CA ALA A 659 -16.35 17.70 -9.82
C ALA A 659 -15.18 18.04 -8.88
N SER A 660 -14.02 17.40 -9.06
CA SER A 660 -12.78 17.80 -8.41
C SER A 660 -12.29 19.20 -8.80
N GLU A 661 -12.68 19.72 -9.98
CA GLU A 661 -12.31 21.04 -10.46
C GLU A 661 -13.38 22.09 -10.11
N GLN A 662 -12.98 23.23 -9.51
CA GLN A 662 -13.92 24.30 -9.12
C GLN A 662 -14.79 24.82 -10.28
N ARG A 663 -14.21 24.95 -11.49
CA ARG A 663 -14.95 25.36 -12.70
C ARG A 663 -16.06 24.37 -13.07
N TYR A 664 -15.87 23.08 -12.80
CA TYR A 664 -16.87 22.06 -13.05
C TYR A 664 -17.98 22.07 -12.00
N ARG A 665 -17.66 22.25 -10.72
CA ARG A 665 -18.69 22.39 -9.67
C ARG A 665 -19.64 23.55 -9.96
N LEU A 666 -19.10 24.69 -10.37
CA LEU A 666 -19.90 25.83 -10.83
C LEU A 666 -20.83 25.45 -11.99
N ALA A 667 -20.31 24.75 -13.01
CA ALA A 667 -21.10 24.36 -14.18
C ALA A 667 -22.18 23.29 -13.87
N ILE A 668 -21.84 22.28 -13.07
CA ILE A 668 -22.77 21.25 -12.55
C ILE A 668 -23.92 21.93 -11.80
N ARG A 669 -23.60 22.96 -11.01
CA ARG A 669 -24.57 23.77 -10.27
C ARG A 669 -25.46 24.63 -11.17
N THR A 670 -24.90 25.32 -12.17
CA THR A 670 -25.69 26.19 -13.07
C THR A 670 -26.59 25.41 -14.03
N GLU A 671 -26.23 24.19 -14.40
CA GLU A 671 -27.07 23.29 -15.23
C GLU A 671 -28.16 22.55 -14.42
N GLY A 672 -28.26 22.81 -13.11
CA GLY A 672 -29.27 22.22 -12.21
C GLY A 672 -29.05 20.75 -11.86
N MET A 673 -27.90 20.16 -12.21
CA MET A 673 -27.63 18.72 -12.06
C MET A 673 -27.73 18.20 -10.61
N ILE A 674 -27.56 19.08 -9.62
CA ILE A 674 -27.63 18.72 -8.19
C ILE A 674 -28.98 18.09 -7.83
N GLU A 675 -30.08 18.56 -8.43
CA GLU A 675 -31.41 17.99 -8.23
C GLU A 675 -31.48 16.54 -8.73
N ASP A 676 -30.93 16.26 -9.93
CA ASP A 676 -30.99 14.95 -10.55
C ASP A 676 -29.99 13.96 -9.95
N LEU A 677 -28.83 14.44 -9.47
CA LEU A 677 -27.93 13.64 -8.62
C LEU A 677 -28.62 13.23 -7.32
N VAL A 678 -29.37 14.14 -6.69
CA VAL A 678 -30.13 13.86 -5.46
C VAL A 678 -31.25 12.85 -5.70
N LYS A 679 -32.03 12.96 -6.78
CA LYS A 679 -33.05 11.96 -7.16
C LYS A 679 -32.45 10.55 -7.28
N ASN A 680 -31.28 10.44 -7.92
CA ASN A 680 -30.63 9.16 -8.19
C ASN A 680 -30.00 8.50 -6.94
N LEU A 681 -29.92 9.18 -5.79
CA LEU A 681 -29.59 8.53 -4.51
C LEU A 681 -30.66 7.52 -4.06
N SER A 682 -31.90 7.66 -4.54
CA SER A 682 -33.00 6.73 -4.26
C SER A 682 -33.16 5.63 -5.32
N SER A 683 -32.13 5.40 -6.15
CA SER A 683 -32.10 4.28 -7.11
C SER A 683 -31.95 2.93 -6.38
N GLU A 684 -32.37 1.85 -7.02
CA GLU A 684 -32.15 0.47 -6.53
C GLU A 684 -30.70 -0.02 -6.73
N HIS A 685 -29.88 0.71 -7.49
CA HIS A 685 -28.52 0.29 -7.86
C HIS A 685 -27.43 0.97 -7.02
N GLU A 686 -26.74 0.20 -6.17
CA GLU A 686 -25.69 0.70 -5.26
C GLU A 686 -24.53 1.42 -5.96
N GLU A 687 -24.12 0.99 -7.15
CA GLU A 687 -23.07 1.67 -7.93
C GLU A 687 -23.48 3.11 -8.29
N LEU A 688 -24.74 3.31 -8.72
CA LEU A 688 -25.26 4.62 -9.05
C LEU A 688 -25.46 5.48 -7.80
N GLN A 689 -25.93 4.91 -6.69
CA GLN A 689 -26.00 5.58 -5.38
C GLN A 689 -24.61 6.08 -4.96
N MET A 690 -23.59 5.23 -5.04
CA MET A 690 -22.20 5.53 -4.68
C MET A 690 -21.62 6.64 -5.55
N LEU A 691 -21.80 6.59 -6.87
CA LEU A 691 -21.33 7.62 -7.78
C LEU A 691 -22.04 8.96 -7.56
N CYS A 692 -23.36 8.96 -7.31
CA CYS A 692 -24.12 10.16 -6.95
C CYS A 692 -23.65 10.76 -5.62
N ALA A 693 -23.47 9.94 -4.57
CA ALA A 693 -22.95 10.39 -3.29
C ALA A 693 -21.52 10.95 -3.41
N SER A 694 -20.65 10.29 -4.17
CA SER A 694 -19.27 10.75 -4.42
C SER A 694 -19.21 12.03 -5.27
N ALA A 695 -20.13 12.20 -6.22
CA ALA A 695 -20.31 13.47 -6.95
C ALA A 695 -20.75 14.59 -6.01
N ILE A 696 -21.73 14.34 -5.13
CA ILE A 696 -22.20 15.29 -4.11
C ILE A 696 -21.08 15.64 -3.13
N PHE A 697 -20.32 14.67 -2.62
CA PHE A 697 -19.15 14.86 -1.77
C PHE A 697 -18.15 15.86 -2.38
N LYS A 698 -17.75 15.64 -3.64
CA LYS A 698 -16.85 16.53 -4.37
C LYS A 698 -17.49 17.91 -4.63
N CYS A 699 -18.78 17.98 -4.96
CA CYS A 699 -19.47 19.26 -5.24
C CYS A 699 -19.81 20.10 -3.98
N ALA A 700 -19.95 19.47 -2.81
CA ALA A 700 -20.39 20.09 -1.57
C ALA A 700 -19.32 20.93 -0.86
N GLU A 701 -18.12 21.08 -1.44
CA GLU A 701 -17.13 22.07 -1.01
C GLU A 701 -17.66 23.51 -1.11
N ASP A 702 -18.47 23.81 -2.14
CA ASP A 702 -19.10 25.13 -2.34
C ASP A 702 -20.40 25.25 -1.52
N LYS A 703 -20.60 26.39 -0.83
CA LYS A 703 -21.75 26.59 0.09
C LYS A 703 -23.10 26.39 -0.60
N GLU A 704 -23.29 27.03 -1.75
CA GLU A 704 -24.54 26.96 -2.52
C GLU A 704 -24.93 25.52 -2.87
N THR A 705 -23.96 24.63 -3.12
CA THR A 705 -24.22 23.21 -3.36
C THR A 705 -24.81 22.54 -2.12
N ARG A 706 -24.27 22.83 -0.92
CA ARG A 706 -24.80 22.28 0.35
C ARG A 706 -26.24 22.70 0.58
N ASP A 707 -26.57 23.94 0.25
CA ASP A 707 -27.93 24.47 0.36
C ASP A 707 -28.86 23.84 -0.68
N LEU A 708 -28.42 23.65 -1.93
CA LEU A 708 -29.20 22.93 -2.96
C LEU A 708 -29.46 21.46 -2.61
N VAL A 709 -28.47 20.72 -2.11
CA VAL A 709 -28.64 19.31 -1.69
C VAL A 709 -29.71 19.18 -0.61
N ARG A 710 -29.80 20.16 0.31
CA ARG A 710 -30.89 20.25 1.30
C ARG A 710 -32.22 20.63 0.67
N GLN A 711 -32.26 21.64 -0.20
CA GLN A 711 -33.49 22.12 -0.86
C GLN A 711 -34.16 21.03 -1.72
N HIS A 712 -33.37 20.18 -2.38
CA HIS A 712 -33.85 19.03 -3.14
C HIS A 712 -34.07 17.76 -2.27
N GLY A 713 -33.91 17.83 -0.95
CA GLY A 713 -34.21 16.75 0.00
C GLY A 713 -33.14 15.67 0.17
N GLY A 714 -31.97 15.80 -0.46
CA GLY A 714 -30.94 14.75 -0.54
C GLY A 714 -30.29 14.30 0.77
N LEU A 715 -30.44 15.09 1.84
CA LEU A 715 -29.96 14.72 3.18
C LEU A 715 -30.69 13.48 3.74
N GLN A 716 -31.96 13.25 3.36
CA GLN A 716 -32.72 12.10 3.85
C GLN A 716 -32.29 10.79 3.16
N PRO A 717 -32.21 10.68 1.81
CA PRO A 717 -31.61 9.51 1.15
C PRO A 717 -30.20 9.18 1.66
N LEU A 718 -29.31 10.18 1.79
CA LEU A 718 -27.97 9.95 2.36
C LEU A 718 -28.03 9.34 3.77
N SER A 719 -28.95 9.81 4.63
CA SER A 719 -29.12 9.28 5.98
C SER A 719 -29.65 7.85 6.00
N VAL A 720 -30.50 7.46 5.05
CA VAL A 720 -30.99 6.08 4.90
C VAL A 720 -29.88 5.14 4.40
N LEU A 721 -29.05 5.60 3.46
CA LEU A 721 -27.96 4.81 2.89
C LEU A 721 -26.86 4.43 3.90
N LEU A 722 -26.74 5.13 5.04
CA LEU A 722 -25.87 4.73 6.15
C LEU A 722 -26.20 3.33 6.71
N GLY A 723 -27.42 2.83 6.49
CA GLY A 723 -27.82 1.48 6.89
C GLY A 723 -27.15 0.36 6.08
N ASN A 724 -26.56 0.66 4.91
CA ASN A 724 -25.89 -0.34 4.08
C ASN A 724 -24.44 -0.56 4.53
N THR A 725 -24.28 -1.24 5.67
CA THR A 725 -22.99 -1.48 6.31
C THR A 725 -22.09 -2.49 5.61
N GLN A 726 -22.61 -3.21 4.61
CA GLN A 726 -21.86 -4.21 3.84
C GLN A 726 -21.04 -3.56 2.72
N ASN A 727 -21.64 -2.67 1.91
CA ASN A 727 -20.94 -1.99 0.84
C ASN A 727 -20.07 -0.83 1.37
N LYS A 728 -18.81 -1.13 1.70
CA LYS A 728 -17.87 -0.15 2.26
C LYS A 728 -17.57 1.03 1.33
N GLN A 729 -17.61 0.85 0.01
CA GLN A 729 -17.34 1.91 -0.97
C GLN A 729 -18.51 2.90 -1.07
N LEU A 730 -19.75 2.39 -1.11
CA LEU A 730 -20.97 3.19 -0.96
C LEU A 730 -20.95 3.95 0.37
N LEU A 731 -20.61 3.26 1.47
CA LEU A 731 -20.57 3.86 2.80
C LEU A 731 -19.53 4.99 2.90
N ALA A 732 -18.34 4.83 2.32
CA ALA A 732 -17.32 5.89 2.24
C ALA A 732 -17.84 7.12 1.45
N ALA A 733 -18.47 6.91 0.29
CA ALA A 733 -19.04 7.98 -0.52
C ALA A 733 -20.19 8.72 0.19
N VAL A 734 -21.10 7.99 0.85
CA VAL A 734 -22.25 8.54 1.57
C VAL A 734 -21.83 9.31 2.83
N THR A 735 -20.94 8.74 3.63
CA THR A 735 -20.41 9.42 4.84
C THR A 735 -19.61 10.67 4.47
N GLY A 736 -18.83 10.63 3.37
CA GLY A 736 -18.15 11.82 2.83
C GLY A 736 -19.14 12.91 2.42
N ALA A 737 -20.18 12.55 1.66
CA ALA A 737 -21.24 13.48 1.26
C ALA A 737 -21.94 14.14 2.46
N ILE A 738 -22.24 13.36 3.50
CA ILE A 738 -22.81 13.86 4.75
C ILE A 738 -21.84 14.80 5.47
N TRP A 739 -20.55 14.45 5.59
CA TRP A 739 -19.53 15.32 6.20
C TRP A 739 -19.47 16.69 5.52
N LYS A 740 -19.33 16.72 4.19
CA LYS A 740 -19.28 17.99 3.47
C LYS A 740 -20.59 18.77 3.62
N CYS A 741 -21.75 18.11 3.55
CA CYS A 741 -23.03 18.76 3.81
C CYS A 741 -23.16 19.34 5.23
N ALA A 742 -22.59 18.69 6.26
CA ALA A 742 -22.62 19.11 7.66
C ALA A 742 -21.83 20.41 7.95
N ILE A 743 -21.03 20.91 7.00
CA ILE A 743 -20.37 22.22 7.09
C ILE A 743 -21.40 23.38 7.07
N SER A 744 -22.69 23.13 6.76
CA SER A 744 -23.78 24.10 6.89
C SER A 744 -24.68 23.77 8.09
N GLY A 745 -24.84 24.69 9.05
CA GLY A 745 -25.70 24.51 10.22
C GLY A 745 -27.18 24.23 9.88
N GLU A 746 -27.70 24.85 8.80
CA GLU A 746 -29.05 24.54 8.30
C GLU A 746 -29.18 23.08 7.82
N ASN A 747 -28.08 22.45 7.38
CA ASN A 747 -28.04 21.04 7.03
C ASN A 747 -27.86 20.17 8.27
N VAL A 748 -27.01 20.56 9.23
CA VAL A 748 -26.84 19.87 10.52
C VAL A 748 -28.17 19.75 11.26
N SER A 749 -28.93 20.84 11.36
CA SER A 749 -30.28 20.85 11.94
C SER A 749 -31.25 19.86 11.23
N LYS A 750 -31.10 19.62 9.91
CA LYS A 750 -31.89 18.61 9.18
C LYS A 750 -31.36 17.18 9.35
N LEU A 751 -30.05 16.98 9.42
CA LEU A 751 -29.45 15.69 9.77
C LEU A 751 -29.84 15.27 11.20
N GLN A 752 -30.05 16.23 12.11
CA GLN A 752 -30.63 15.97 13.42
C GLN A 752 -32.09 15.45 13.33
N GLU A 753 -32.93 16.03 12.48
CA GLU A 753 -34.31 15.55 12.25
C GLU A 753 -34.35 14.12 11.67
N TYR A 754 -33.39 13.76 10.81
CA TYR A 754 -33.28 12.44 10.18
C TYR A 754 -32.54 11.39 11.03
N LYS A 755 -32.14 11.71 12.27
CA LYS A 755 -31.37 10.82 13.16
C LYS A 755 -30.03 10.34 12.59
N THR A 756 -29.40 11.16 11.73
CA THR A 756 -28.14 10.80 11.08
C THR A 756 -27.01 10.65 12.10
N LEU A 757 -27.07 11.38 13.22
CA LEU A 757 -26.03 11.34 14.26
C LEU A 757 -26.00 9.98 14.97
N GLU A 758 -27.16 9.40 15.26
CA GLU A 758 -27.28 8.06 15.84
C GLU A 758 -26.70 6.98 14.90
N ALA A 759 -26.97 7.10 13.60
CA ALA A 759 -26.40 6.22 12.57
C ALA A 759 -24.87 6.39 12.46
N LEU A 760 -24.36 7.63 12.42
CA LEU A 760 -22.92 7.92 12.38
C LEU A 760 -22.19 7.42 13.63
N VAL A 761 -22.78 7.53 14.83
CA VAL A 761 -22.21 6.98 16.07
C VAL A 761 -22.14 5.44 16.00
N GLY A 762 -23.12 4.78 15.40
CA GLY A 762 -23.10 3.34 15.13
C GLY A 762 -22.03 2.88 14.13
N LEU A 763 -21.39 3.80 13.42
CA LEU A 763 -20.30 3.54 12.45
C LEU A 763 -18.90 3.90 12.99
N LEU A 764 -18.77 4.22 14.28
CA LEU A 764 -17.49 4.52 14.91
C LEU A 764 -16.64 3.27 15.24
N THR A 765 -17.17 2.06 15.04
CA THR A 765 -16.43 0.80 15.21
C THR A 765 -16.52 -0.07 13.97
N ASP A 766 -15.49 -0.90 13.78
CA ASP A 766 -15.47 -2.02 12.82
C ASP A 766 -15.67 -1.59 11.34
N GLN A 767 -15.24 -0.37 11.02
CA GLN A 767 -15.18 0.21 9.68
C GLN A 767 -13.73 0.49 9.26
N PRO A 768 -13.42 0.49 7.95
CA PRO A 768 -12.10 0.90 7.46
C PRO A 768 -11.85 2.40 7.67
N ASP A 769 -10.57 2.79 7.74
CA ASP A 769 -10.15 4.17 8.06
C ASP A 769 -10.78 5.23 7.14
N GLU A 770 -10.97 4.96 5.83
CA GLU A 770 -11.63 5.88 4.90
C GLU A 770 -13.06 6.25 5.34
N VAL A 771 -13.82 5.27 5.82
CA VAL A 771 -15.16 5.49 6.37
C VAL A 771 -15.06 6.24 7.71
N LEU A 772 -14.14 5.84 8.59
CA LEU A 772 -13.95 6.51 9.89
C LEU A 772 -13.55 7.98 9.75
N VAL A 773 -12.66 8.32 8.81
CA VAL A 773 -12.27 9.71 8.49
C VAL A 773 -13.49 10.57 8.18
N ASN A 774 -14.40 10.04 7.35
CA ASN A 774 -15.61 10.74 6.93
C ASN A 774 -16.68 10.78 8.04
N VAL A 775 -16.90 9.67 8.77
CA VAL A 775 -17.84 9.59 9.90
C VAL A 775 -17.45 10.55 11.01
N VAL A 776 -16.19 10.52 11.44
CA VAL A 776 -15.69 11.40 12.49
C VAL A 776 -15.62 12.85 12.02
N GLY A 777 -15.31 13.09 10.74
CA GLY A 777 -15.43 14.40 10.11
C GLY A 777 -16.85 14.96 10.23
N ALA A 778 -17.86 14.20 9.81
CA ALA A 778 -19.27 14.59 9.90
C ALA A 778 -19.70 14.88 11.35
N LEU A 779 -19.31 14.03 12.30
CA LEU A 779 -19.58 14.24 13.72
C LEU A 779 -18.89 15.49 14.26
N GLY A 780 -17.66 15.80 13.83
CA GLY A 780 -16.93 17.00 14.22
C GLY A 780 -17.58 18.33 13.78
N GLU A 781 -18.16 18.36 12.58
CA GLU A 781 -18.97 19.50 12.11
C GLU A 781 -20.31 19.56 12.87
N CYS A 782 -21.01 18.42 13.04
CA CYS A 782 -22.26 18.36 13.81
C CYS A 782 -22.06 18.79 15.28
N CYS A 783 -20.91 18.50 15.89
CA CYS A 783 -20.55 18.90 17.26
C CYS A 783 -20.41 20.41 17.46
N GLN A 784 -20.41 21.24 16.42
CA GLN A 784 -20.43 22.70 16.62
C GLN A 784 -21.75 23.16 17.27
N GLU A 785 -22.84 22.41 17.10
CA GLU A 785 -24.13 22.68 17.77
C GLU A 785 -24.25 22.00 19.15
N GLN A 786 -24.61 22.81 20.15
CA GLN A 786 -24.91 22.42 21.55
C GLN A 786 -25.73 21.12 21.70
N LYS A 787 -26.81 21.01 20.91
CA LYS A 787 -27.77 19.89 21.00
C LYS A 787 -27.11 18.56 20.61
N ASN A 788 -26.27 18.59 19.58
CA ASN A 788 -25.66 17.40 18.99
C ASN A 788 -24.58 16.81 19.89
N ARG A 789 -23.81 17.65 20.59
CA ARG A 789 -22.87 17.21 21.63
C ARG A 789 -23.57 16.42 22.75
N THR A 790 -24.82 16.74 23.06
CA THR A 790 -25.66 15.98 24.01
C THR A 790 -26.24 14.69 23.40
N ILE A 791 -26.59 14.68 22.10
CA ILE A 791 -27.03 13.46 21.40
C ILE A 791 -25.89 12.45 21.33
N ILE A 792 -24.71 12.85 20.88
CA ILE A 792 -23.53 11.99 20.75
C ILE A 792 -23.11 11.39 22.11
N ARG A 793 -23.22 12.15 23.21
CA ARG A 793 -23.10 11.63 24.59
C ARG A 793 -24.14 10.55 24.88
N LYS A 794 -25.42 10.83 24.65
CA LYS A 794 -26.53 9.89 24.96
C LYS A 794 -26.49 8.60 24.13
N CYS A 795 -25.94 8.66 22.91
CA CYS A 795 -25.75 7.51 22.03
C CYS A 795 -24.44 6.75 22.30
N GLY A 796 -23.64 7.14 23.29
CA GLY A 796 -22.40 6.45 23.63
C GLY A 796 -21.25 6.68 22.63
N GLY A 797 -21.26 7.77 21.87
CA GLY A 797 -20.23 8.07 20.86
C GLY A 797 -18.91 8.62 21.41
N ILE A 798 -18.87 9.09 22.67
CA ILE A 798 -17.63 9.64 23.26
C ILE A 798 -16.56 8.56 23.48
N PRO A 799 -16.83 7.38 24.07
CA PRO A 799 -15.80 6.36 24.25
C PRO A 799 -15.16 5.84 22.93
N PRO A 800 -15.91 5.57 21.85
CA PRO A 800 -15.32 5.29 20.54
C PRO A 800 -14.45 6.44 20.02
N LEU A 801 -14.91 7.70 20.10
CA LEU A 801 -14.10 8.86 19.68
C LEU A 801 -12.80 8.98 20.47
N VAL A 802 -12.81 8.75 21.79
CA VAL A 802 -11.58 8.75 22.60
C VAL A 802 -10.68 7.56 22.25
N LYS A 803 -11.23 6.37 22.00
CA LYS A 803 -10.47 5.19 21.53
C LYS A 803 -9.73 5.47 20.22
N LEU A 804 -10.34 6.19 19.28
CA LEU A 804 -9.72 6.53 17.99
C LEU A 804 -8.52 7.49 18.11
N LEU A 805 -8.29 8.13 19.27
CA LEU A 805 -7.06 8.91 19.52
C LEU A 805 -5.79 8.06 19.58
N THR A 806 -5.89 6.73 19.75
CA THR A 806 -4.74 5.81 19.69
C THR A 806 -4.47 5.27 18.28
N GLY A 807 -5.20 5.74 17.26
CA GLY A 807 -5.03 5.33 15.87
C GLY A 807 -3.70 5.82 15.25
N THR A 808 -3.36 5.28 14.07
CA THR A 808 -2.14 5.63 13.33
C THR A 808 -2.40 6.38 12.02
N ASP A 809 -3.63 6.37 11.48
CA ASP A 809 -3.95 7.21 10.33
C ASP A 809 -4.00 8.69 10.70
N GLN A 810 -3.41 9.52 9.86
CA GLN A 810 -3.17 10.92 10.14
C GLN A 810 -4.39 11.80 9.81
N ALA A 811 -5.17 11.45 8.79
CA ALA A 811 -6.40 12.18 8.45
C ALA A 811 -7.48 11.92 9.51
N LEU A 812 -7.57 10.68 9.98
CA LEU A 812 -8.45 10.26 11.05
C LEU A 812 -8.09 11.00 12.34
N LEU A 813 -6.83 10.98 12.77
CA LEU A 813 -6.40 11.71 13.97
C LEU A 813 -6.71 13.22 13.91
N VAL A 814 -6.56 13.87 12.75
CA VAL A 814 -6.95 15.29 12.57
C VAL A 814 -8.46 15.50 12.77
N ASN A 815 -9.31 14.57 12.33
CA ASN A 815 -10.76 14.67 12.52
C ASN A 815 -11.19 14.26 13.95
N VAL A 816 -10.59 13.21 14.53
CA VAL A 816 -10.88 12.74 15.91
C VAL A 816 -10.51 13.80 16.93
N THR A 817 -9.32 14.39 16.84
CA THR A 817 -8.91 15.48 17.75
C THR A 817 -9.88 16.66 17.70
N LYS A 818 -10.32 17.08 16.50
CA LYS A 818 -11.37 18.12 16.34
C LYS A 818 -12.70 17.70 16.96
N ALA A 819 -13.17 16.47 16.71
CA ALA A 819 -14.44 15.99 17.23
C ALA A 819 -14.44 15.84 18.75
N VAL A 820 -13.35 15.34 19.35
CA VAL A 820 -13.16 15.25 20.81
C VAL A 820 -13.07 16.64 21.43
N GLY A 821 -12.28 17.55 20.84
CA GLY A 821 -12.20 18.95 21.30
C GLY A 821 -13.54 19.68 21.22
N ALA A 822 -14.31 19.48 20.15
CA ALA A 822 -15.66 20.03 20.03
C ALA A 822 -16.61 19.41 21.06
N CYS A 823 -16.53 18.09 21.32
CA CYS A 823 -17.28 17.46 22.41
C CYS A 823 -16.91 18.02 23.79
N ALA A 824 -15.64 18.37 24.03
CA ALA A 824 -15.11 18.86 25.30
C ALA A 824 -15.62 20.25 25.73
N THR A 825 -16.32 21.00 24.87
CA THR A 825 -16.97 22.26 25.28
C THR A 825 -18.18 22.04 26.19
N GLU A 826 -18.67 20.81 26.34
CA GLU A 826 -19.71 20.47 27.33
C GLU A 826 -19.06 19.90 28.60
N PRO A 827 -19.27 20.49 29.79
CA PRO A 827 -18.69 19.97 31.03
C PRO A 827 -18.98 18.49 31.30
N GLU A 828 -20.18 17.97 31.01
CA GLU A 828 -20.44 16.54 31.25
C GLU A 828 -19.90 15.62 30.15
N ASN A 829 -19.60 16.13 28.95
CA ASN A 829 -18.81 15.37 27.98
C ASN A 829 -17.35 15.37 28.41
N MET A 830 -16.84 16.51 28.90
CA MET A 830 -15.48 16.65 29.39
C MET A 830 -15.20 15.72 30.58
N MET A 831 -16.15 15.58 31.51
CA MET A 831 -16.10 14.55 32.58
C MET A 831 -16.02 13.10 32.06
N ILE A 832 -16.48 12.81 30.84
CA ILE A 832 -16.36 11.47 30.23
C ILE A 832 -15.01 11.34 29.50
N ILE A 833 -14.57 12.39 28.80
CA ILE A 833 -13.27 12.44 28.11
C ILE A 833 -12.12 12.29 29.11
N ASP A 834 -12.19 12.96 30.26
CA ASP A 834 -11.22 12.90 31.36
C ASP A 834 -11.09 11.47 31.94
N ARG A 835 -12.22 10.86 32.31
CA ARG A 835 -12.30 9.47 32.82
C ARG A 835 -11.81 8.39 31.85
N LEU A 836 -11.60 8.75 30.58
CA LEU A 836 -11.09 7.87 29.54
C LEU A 836 -9.65 8.21 29.12
N ASP A 837 -8.92 8.95 29.97
CA ASP A 837 -7.56 9.46 29.70
C ASP A 837 -7.45 10.35 28.44
N GLY A 838 -8.57 10.87 27.93
CA GLY A 838 -8.63 11.53 26.63
C GLY A 838 -7.73 12.76 26.52
N VAL A 839 -7.59 13.55 27.60
CA VAL A 839 -6.66 14.70 27.64
C VAL A 839 -5.21 14.24 27.55
N ARG A 840 -4.85 13.14 28.23
CA ARG A 840 -3.51 12.54 28.17
C ARG A 840 -3.21 12.00 26.77
N LEU A 841 -4.21 11.43 26.09
CA LEU A 841 -4.10 10.99 24.69
C LEU A 841 -3.91 12.19 23.74
N LEU A 842 -4.68 13.27 23.87
CA LEU A 842 -4.44 14.53 23.12
C LEU A 842 -3.02 15.05 23.36
N TRP A 843 -2.52 15.03 24.60
CA TRP A 843 -1.15 15.46 24.93
C TRP A 843 -0.06 14.54 24.35
N SER A 844 -0.36 13.26 24.13
CA SER A 844 0.54 12.33 23.44
C SER A 844 0.65 12.65 21.95
N LEU A 845 -0.45 13.06 21.31
CA LEU A 845 -0.50 13.41 19.88
C LEU A 845 0.28 14.69 19.55
N LEU A 846 0.59 15.54 20.54
CA LEU A 846 1.56 16.64 20.39
C LEU A 846 2.96 16.15 19.98
N LYS A 847 3.30 14.88 20.22
CA LYS A 847 4.58 14.25 19.81
C LYS A 847 4.55 13.66 18.39
N ASN A 848 3.40 13.70 17.70
CA ASN A 848 3.26 13.18 16.34
C ASN A 848 4.10 14.01 15.34
N PRO A 849 4.83 13.39 14.39
CA PRO A 849 5.61 14.11 13.36
C PRO A 849 4.77 14.91 12.34
N ASN A 850 3.47 14.64 12.19
CA ASN A 850 2.58 15.39 11.32
C ASN A 850 2.11 16.69 12.02
N PRO A 851 2.46 17.88 11.47
CA PRO A 851 2.10 19.15 12.10
C PRO A 851 0.59 19.42 12.10
N ASP A 852 -0.21 18.83 11.21
CA ASP A 852 -1.65 19.05 11.20
C ASP A 852 -2.32 18.33 12.39
N VAL A 853 -1.81 17.14 12.76
CA VAL A 853 -2.21 16.43 14.00
C VAL A 853 -1.74 17.18 15.23
N GLN A 854 -0.50 17.72 15.23
CA GLN A 854 -0.03 18.55 16.35
C GLN A 854 -0.90 19.79 16.55
N ALA A 855 -1.29 20.47 15.46
CA ALA A 855 -2.11 21.67 15.51
C ALA A 855 -3.55 21.38 15.94
N SER A 856 -4.15 20.27 15.50
CA SER A 856 -5.50 19.89 15.90
C SER A 856 -5.56 19.34 17.32
N ALA A 857 -4.53 18.59 17.77
CA ALA A 857 -4.40 18.17 19.17
C ALA A 857 -4.20 19.36 20.12
N ALA A 858 -3.30 20.30 19.79
CA ALA A 858 -3.10 21.52 20.57
C ALA A 858 -4.39 22.37 20.64
N TRP A 859 -5.15 22.45 19.55
CA TRP A 859 -6.45 23.13 19.54
C TRP A 859 -7.50 22.43 20.41
N ALA A 860 -7.55 21.09 20.37
CA ALA A 860 -8.48 20.29 21.16
C ALA A 860 -8.21 20.35 22.68
N ILE A 861 -6.97 20.62 23.08
CA ILE A 861 -6.60 20.80 24.49
C ILE A 861 -7.23 22.08 25.10
N CYS A 862 -7.47 23.13 24.31
CA CYS A 862 -8.07 24.38 24.79
C CYS A 862 -9.42 24.18 25.53
N PRO A 863 -10.48 23.64 24.90
CA PRO A 863 -11.75 23.41 25.58
C PRO A 863 -11.65 22.37 26.71
N CYS A 864 -10.71 21.42 26.63
CA CYS A 864 -10.45 20.49 27.73
C CYS A 864 -9.94 21.19 28.99
N ILE A 865 -9.03 22.18 28.86
CA ILE A 865 -8.53 22.96 30.00
C ILE A 865 -9.61 23.93 30.51
N GLU A 866 -10.40 24.53 29.61
CA GLU A 866 -11.47 25.47 29.96
C GLU A 866 -12.64 24.82 30.71
N ASN A 867 -12.92 23.52 30.50
CA ASN A 867 -14.09 22.83 31.06
C ASN A 867 -13.75 21.67 32.02
N ALA A 868 -12.46 21.35 32.24
CA ALA A 868 -12.06 20.40 33.28
C ALA A 868 -12.12 21.06 34.67
N LYS A 869 -12.71 20.37 35.65
CA LYS A 869 -12.97 20.90 37.00
C LYS A 869 -11.70 21.30 37.75
N ASP A 870 -10.66 20.48 37.66
CA ASP A 870 -9.41 20.62 38.40
C ASP A 870 -8.24 20.77 37.40
N SER A 871 -8.44 21.62 36.37
CA SER A 871 -7.63 21.68 35.16
C SER A 871 -6.15 22.05 35.40
N GLY A 872 -5.87 22.86 36.42
CA GLY A 872 -4.50 23.22 36.81
C GLY A 872 -3.67 22.00 37.21
N GLU A 873 -4.18 21.17 38.13
CA GLU A 873 -3.54 19.93 38.59
C GLU A 873 -3.49 18.88 37.48
N MET A 874 -4.58 18.73 36.70
CA MET A 874 -4.64 17.83 35.54
C MET A 874 -3.46 18.07 34.57
N VAL A 875 -3.21 19.32 34.19
CA VAL A 875 -2.09 19.67 33.28
C VAL A 875 -0.73 19.40 33.94
N ARG A 876 -0.58 19.70 35.22
CA ARG A 876 0.67 19.45 35.98
C ARG A 876 0.95 17.96 36.20
N SER A 877 -0.06 17.09 36.19
CA SER A 877 0.10 15.63 36.27
C SER A 877 0.83 15.02 35.06
N PHE A 878 0.81 15.71 33.91
CA PHE A 878 1.46 15.23 32.69
C PHE A 878 2.98 15.51 32.74
N VAL A 879 3.76 14.55 33.24
CA VAL A 879 5.23 14.64 33.35
C VAL A 879 5.87 15.03 32.00
N GLY A 880 6.55 16.18 31.97
CA GLY A 880 7.15 16.75 30.76
C GLY A 880 6.15 17.35 29.75
N GLY A 881 4.85 17.40 30.07
CA GLY A 881 3.80 17.92 29.20
C GLY A 881 3.89 19.43 28.98
N LEU A 882 4.20 20.19 30.03
CA LEU A 882 4.46 21.63 29.95
C LEU A 882 5.75 21.95 29.18
N GLU A 883 6.82 21.18 29.41
CA GLU A 883 8.06 21.32 28.63
C GLU A 883 7.81 21.03 27.14
N LEU A 884 7.02 20.00 26.82
CA LEU A 884 6.65 19.65 25.44
C LEU A 884 5.92 20.79 24.74
N ILE A 885 4.90 21.38 25.36
CA ILE A 885 4.08 22.41 24.70
C ILE A 885 4.87 23.72 24.51
N VAL A 886 5.74 24.07 25.46
CA VAL A 886 6.70 25.19 25.30
C VAL A 886 7.73 24.88 24.21
N ASN A 887 8.23 23.64 24.12
CA ASN A 887 9.14 23.22 23.04
C ASN A 887 8.50 23.33 21.65
N LEU A 888 7.19 23.12 21.48
CA LEU A 888 6.50 23.25 20.18
C LEU A 888 6.50 24.68 19.63
N LEU A 889 6.77 25.72 20.44
CA LEU A 889 7.03 27.09 19.96
C LEU A 889 8.28 27.18 19.04
N LYS A 890 9.09 26.12 18.97
CA LYS A 890 10.24 25.99 18.05
C LYS A 890 9.83 25.45 16.66
N SER A 891 8.54 25.15 16.43
CA SER A 891 8.01 24.62 15.17
C SER A 891 8.14 25.61 14.00
N LYS A 892 8.17 25.07 12.77
CA LYS A 892 8.16 25.85 11.52
C LYS A 892 6.75 26.05 10.94
N ASN A 893 5.76 25.27 11.38
CA ASN A 893 4.38 25.41 10.88
C ASN A 893 3.62 26.47 11.71
N LYS A 894 3.14 27.52 11.04
CA LYS A 894 2.41 28.64 11.65
C LYS A 894 1.10 28.23 12.31
N GLU A 895 0.45 27.17 11.80
CA GLU A 895 -0.80 26.64 12.35
C GLU A 895 -0.55 25.90 13.67
N VAL A 896 0.52 25.09 13.75
CA VAL A 896 1.00 24.50 15.02
C VAL A 896 1.30 25.60 16.03
N LEU A 897 2.07 26.62 15.63
CA LEU A 897 2.40 27.74 16.51
C LEU A 897 1.14 28.47 17.00
N ALA A 898 0.12 28.64 16.15
CA ALA A 898 -1.12 29.33 16.51
C ALA A 898 -1.93 28.52 17.54
N SER A 899 -2.14 27.23 17.31
CA SER A 899 -2.83 26.34 18.27
C SER A 899 -2.04 26.18 19.58
N VAL A 900 -0.71 26.11 19.52
CA VAL A 900 0.15 26.03 20.71
C VAL A 900 0.09 27.33 21.52
N CYS A 901 0.04 28.50 20.89
CA CYS A 901 -0.19 29.76 21.60
C CYS A 901 -1.60 29.81 22.24
N ALA A 902 -2.64 29.31 21.57
CA ALA A 902 -3.98 29.21 22.15
C ALA A 902 -4.02 28.28 23.37
N ALA A 903 -3.35 27.12 23.30
CA ALA A 903 -3.22 26.20 24.42
C ALA A 903 -2.43 26.82 25.59
N ILE A 904 -1.30 27.50 25.30
CA ILE A 904 -0.52 28.24 26.31
C ILE A 904 -1.35 29.35 26.97
N THR A 905 -2.20 30.06 26.21
CA THR A 905 -3.13 31.06 26.76
C THR A 905 -4.05 30.45 27.81
N ASN A 906 -4.52 29.22 27.59
CA ASN A 906 -5.38 28.51 28.54
C ASN A 906 -4.61 27.92 29.74
N ILE A 907 -3.42 27.36 29.51
CA ILE A 907 -2.52 26.88 30.58
C ILE A 907 -2.12 28.03 31.52
N ALA A 908 -1.84 29.22 30.97
CA ALA A 908 -1.44 30.42 31.69
C ALA A 908 -2.57 31.11 32.50
N LYS A 909 -3.75 30.49 32.62
CA LYS A 909 -4.82 30.92 33.53
C LYS A 909 -4.64 30.39 34.96
N ASP A 910 -3.83 29.33 35.16
CA ASP A 910 -3.44 28.78 36.46
C ASP A 910 -2.03 29.27 36.82
N GLU A 911 -1.86 29.86 38.00
CA GLU A 911 -0.59 30.52 38.38
C GLU A 911 0.58 29.54 38.51
N GLU A 912 0.34 28.32 39.03
CA GLU A 912 1.37 27.27 39.14
C GLU A 912 1.83 26.78 37.76
N ASN A 913 0.89 26.56 36.83
CA ASN A 913 1.21 26.25 35.44
C ASN A 913 2.00 27.39 34.78
N LEU A 914 1.59 28.65 34.98
CA LEU A 914 2.27 29.83 34.44
C LEU A 914 3.71 29.96 34.97
N ALA A 915 3.95 29.64 36.24
CA ALA A 915 5.29 29.54 36.81
C ALA A 915 6.14 28.50 36.06
N VAL A 916 5.65 27.26 35.92
CA VAL A 916 6.41 26.17 35.30
C VAL A 916 6.70 26.40 33.81
N ILE A 917 5.77 26.98 33.02
CA ILE A 917 6.07 27.35 31.63
C ILE A 917 7.04 28.55 31.53
N THR A 918 7.07 29.43 32.54
CA THR A 918 8.07 30.51 32.63
C THR A 918 9.46 29.92 32.80
N ASP A 919 9.64 28.97 33.72
CA ASP A 919 10.92 28.28 33.96
C ASP A 919 11.38 27.46 32.74
N HIS A 920 10.44 26.88 31.98
CA HIS A 920 10.74 26.24 30.68
C HIS A 920 11.06 27.24 29.54
N GLY A 921 11.06 28.55 29.81
CA GLY A 921 11.51 29.58 28.86
C GLY A 921 10.47 30.01 27.83
N VAL A 922 9.17 29.97 28.17
CA VAL A 922 8.09 30.40 27.25
C VAL A 922 8.26 31.85 26.77
N VAL A 923 8.73 32.76 27.63
CA VAL A 923 8.83 34.20 27.34
C VAL A 923 9.80 34.51 26.18
N PRO A 924 11.09 34.07 26.19
CA PRO A 924 11.97 34.19 25.02
C PRO A 924 11.43 33.55 23.74
N LEU A 925 10.72 32.43 23.85
CA LEU A 925 10.17 31.71 22.69
C LEU A 925 9.01 32.45 22.03
N LEU A 926 8.01 32.90 22.80
CA LEU A 926 6.92 33.75 22.30
C LEU A 926 7.47 35.06 21.72
N SER A 927 8.45 35.67 22.39
CA SER A 927 9.12 36.90 21.91
C SER A 927 9.75 36.74 20.53
N LYS A 928 10.39 35.59 20.27
CA LYS A 928 11.00 35.26 18.98
C LYS A 928 9.98 35.11 17.85
N LEU A 929 8.75 34.73 18.16
CA LEU A 929 7.65 34.58 17.19
C LEU A 929 6.94 35.91 16.86
N ALA A 930 7.15 36.96 17.67
CA ALA A 930 6.40 38.21 17.57
C ALA A 930 6.53 38.92 16.21
N ASN A 931 7.59 38.68 15.44
CA ASN A 931 7.76 39.24 14.10
C ASN A 931 7.11 38.36 13.01
N THR A 932 5.77 38.25 13.01
CA THR A 932 4.99 37.43 12.07
C THR A 932 3.93 38.21 11.28
N ASN A 933 3.55 37.66 10.12
CA ASN A 933 2.58 38.20 9.16
C ASN A 933 1.36 37.28 8.92
N ASN A 934 1.10 36.32 9.80
CA ASN A 934 -0.12 35.50 9.77
C ASN A 934 -1.02 35.93 10.93
N ASP A 935 -2.19 36.50 10.62
CA ASP A 935 -3.06 37.13 11.62
C ASP A 935 -3.65 36.15 12.65
N LYS A 936 -3.92 34.88 12.28
CA LYS A 936 -4.32 33.83 13.24
C LYS A 936 -3.24 33.59 14.30
N LEU A 937 -1.97 33.49 13.89
CA LEU A 937 -0.84 33.40 14.80
C LEU A 937 -0.66 34.70 15.60
N ARG A 938 -0.80 35.89 14.98
CA ARG A 938 -0.72 37.18 15.69
C ARG A 938 -1.71 37.26 16.85
N ARG A 939 -2.96 36.86 16.61
CA ARG A 939 -4.03 36.81 17.61
C ARG A 939 -3.62 35.95 18.80
N HIS A 940 -3.41 34.65 18.58
CA HIS A 940 -3.14 33.73 19.69
C HIS A 940 -1.80 33.98 20.37
N LEU A 941 -0.79 34.50 19.65
CA LEU A 941 0.47 34.92 20.24
C LEU A 941 0.31 36.15 21.14
N ALA A 942 -0.52 37.11 20.77
CA ALA A 942 -0.83 38.25 21.63
C ALA A 942 -1.67 37.83 22.85
N GLU A 943 -2.67 36.95 22.68
CA GLU A 943 -3.42 36.33 23.79
C GLU A 943 -2.45 35.63 24.79
N ALA A 944 -1.51 34.82 24.28
CA ALA A 944 -0.52 34.11 25.10
C ALA A 944 0.43 35.06 25.83
N ILE A 945 0.95 36.10 25.16
CA ILE A 945 1.82 37.12 25.78
C ILE A 945 1.06 37.88 26.87
N SER A 946 -0.22 38.23 26.62
CA SER A 946 -1.07 38.94 27.58
C SER A 946 -1.19 38.18 28.90
N HIS A 947 -1.48 36.89 28.87
CA HIS A 947 -1.52 36.06 30.09
C HIS A 947 -0.13 35.85 30.69
N CYS A 948 0.91 35.61 29.89
CA CYS A 948 2.26 35.40 30.40
C CYS A 948 2.84 36.63 31.14
N CYS A 949 2.36 37.84 30.88
CA CYS A 949 2.80 39.08 31.56
C CYS A 949 2.34 39.19 33.02
N MET A 950 1.37 38.38 33.45
CA MET A 950 0.80 38.42 34.80
C MET A 950 1.76 37.86 35.86
N TRP A 951 2.75 37.05 35.48
CA TRP A 951 3.67 36.38 36.39
C TRP A 951 5.04 37.07 36.52
N GLY A 952 5.50 37.26 37.76
CA GLY A 952 6.87 37.63 38.11
C GLY A 952 7.41 38.84 37.33
N SER A 953 8.62 38.69 36.78
CA SER A 953 9.29 39.69 35.94
C SER A 953 8.96 39.58 34.45
N ASN A 954 8.05 38.68 34.03
CA ASN A 954 7.85 38.34 32.61
C ASN A 954 7.57 39.56 31.72
N ARG A 955 6.80 40.53 32.20
CA ARG A 955 6.51 41.79 31.49
C ARG A 955 7.76 42.61 31.18
N VAL A 956 8.76 42.61 32.06
CA VAL A 956 10.06 43.28 31.86
C VAL A 956 10.88 42.49 30.84
N THR A 957 10.94 41.17 31.01
CA THR A 957 11.64 40.25 30.10
C THR A 957 11.11 40.33 28.66
N PHE A 958 9.78 40.47 28.46
CA PHE A 958 9.18 40.71 27.13
C PHE A 958 9.60 42.06 26.49
N GLY A 959 9.96 43.06 27.31
CA GLY A 959 10.58 44.30 26.86
C GLY A 959 12.01 44.09 26.40
N GLU A 960 12.82 43.43 27.24
CA GLU A 960 14.24 43.12 26.98
C GLU A 960 14.44 42.24 25.75
N THR A 961 13.56 41.25 25.53
CA THR A 961 13.51 40.41 24.32
C THR A 961 12.93 41.11 23.10
N LYS A 962 12.48 42.37 23.24
CA LYS A 962 11.97 43.27 22.18
C LYS A 962 10.66 42.80 21.54
N ALA A 963 9.79 42.10 22.27
CA ALA A 963 8.47 41.67 21.78
C ALA A 963 7.48 42.83 21.57
N VAL A 964 7.64 43.93 22.32
CA VAL A 964 6.74 45.10 22.35
C VAL A 964 6.61 45.78 20.97
N ALA A 965 7.73 46.10 20.32
CA ALA A 965 7.70 46.86 19.06
C ALA A 965 7.04 46.10 17.89
N PRO A 966 7.23 44.78 17.72
CA PRO A 966 6.39 43.96 16.83
C PRO A 966 4.89 43.99 17.17
N LEU A 967 4.50 43.89 18.44
CA LEU A 967 3.08 43.91 18.86
C LEU A 967 2.40 45.24 18.48
N VAL A 968 3.06 46.39 18.63
CA VAL A 968 2.51 47.69 18.17
C VAL A 968 2.23 47.71 16.65
N ARG A 969 2.87 46.84 15.85
CA ARG A 969 2.59 46.69 14.41
C ARG A 969 1.35 45.81 14.13
N TYR A 970 0.90 44.97 15.07
CA TYR A 970 -0.31 44.17 14.92
C TYR A 970 -1.58 45.04 14.95
N LEU A 971 -1.53 46.21 15.61
CA LEU A 971 -2.55 47.26 15.57
C LEU A 971 -2.73 47.93 14.19
N LYS A 972 -2.10 47.38 13.15
CA LYS A 972 -2.24 47.76 11.73
C LYS A 972 -2.79 46.60 10.88
N SER A 973 -3.35 45.58 11.51
CA SER A 973 -4.09 44.51 10.82
C SER A 973 -5.45 45.02 10.37
N ASN A 974 -6.18 44.18 9.62
CA ASN A 974 -7.59 44.38 9.29
C ASN A 974 -8.51 43.46 10.13
N ASP A 975 -7.96 42.57 10.96
CA ASP A 975 -8.72 41.64 11.81
C ASP A 975 -9.01 42.27 13.20
N PRO A 976 -10.28 42.53 13.58
CA PRO A 976 -10.64 43.01 14.91
C PRO A 976 -10.19 42.08 16.05
N SER A 977 -10.09 40.78 15.80
CA SER A 977 -9.62 39.78 16.77
C SER A 977 -8.15 40.01 17.13
N VAL A 978 -7.33 40.33 16.12
CA VAL A 978 -5.92 40.70 16.33
C VAL A 978 -5.84 42.02 17.10
N HIS A 979 -6.70 43.00 16.81
CA HIS A 979 -6.72 44.25 17.56
C HIS A 979 -7.06 44.05 19.05
N ARG A 980 -8.12 43.28 19.36
CA ARG A 980 -8.49 42.92 20.75
C ARG A 980 -7.32 42.28 21.50
N ALA A 981 -6.81 41.17 20.97
CA ALA A 981 -5.71 40.42 21.58
C ALA A 981 -4.44 41.28 21.77
N THR A 982 -4.10 42.11 20.76
CA THR A 982 -2.94 42.99 20.82
C THR A 982 -3.12 44.12 21.84
N ALA A 983 -4.31 44.72 21.92
CA ALA A 983 -4.60 45.75 22.90
C ALA A 983 -4.52 45.20 24.34
N GLN A 984 -5.04 43.99 24.58
CA GLN A 984 -4.91 43.29 25.86
C GLN A 984 -3.43 43.02 26.22
N ALA A 985 -2.63 42.49 25.27
CA ALA A 985 -1.20 42.27 25.48
C ALA A 985 -0.44 43.58 25.77
N LEU A 986 -0.72 44.65 25.02
CA LEU A 986 -0.09 45.96 25.23
C LEU A 986 -0.55 46.63 26.53
N TYR A 987 -1.79 46.40 26.98
CA TYR A 987 -2.24 46.83 28.30
C TYR A 987 -1.43 46.17 29.42
N GLN A 988 -1.32 44.83 29.41
CA GLN A 988 -0.53 44.08 30.40
C GLN A 988 0.97 44.44 30.37
N LEU A 989 1.54 44.62 29.18
CA LEU A 989 2.93 45.07 29.02
C LEU A 989 3.14 46.52 29.50
N SER A 990 2.13 47.39 29.41
CA SER A 990 2.24 48.82 29.75
C SER A 990 2.33 49.11 31.25
N GLU A 991 2.17 48.11 32.13
CA GLU A 991 2.48 48.27 33.55
C GLU A 991 3.97 48.49 33.82
N ASP A 992 4.86 48.07 32.90
CA ASP A 992 6.28 48.39 32.97
C ASP A 992 6.60 49.75 32.28
N PRO A 993 7.39 50.64 32.93
CA PRO A 993 7.79 51.92 32.36
C PRO A 993 8.60 51.85 31.06
N ASN A 994 9.50 50.88 30.90
CA ASN A 994 10.38 50.75 29.73
C ASN A 994 9.59 50.27 28.51
N ASN A 995 8.63 49.37 28.73
CA ASN A 995 7.62 48.97 27.76
C ASN A 995 6.79 50.18 27.31
N CYS A 996 6.29 51.01 28.24
CA CYS A 996 5.57 52.24 27.90
C CYS A 996 6.38 53.18 26.98
N ILE A 997 7.68 53.38 27.25
CA ILE A 997 8.58 54.16 26.39
C ILE A 997 8.66 53.52 24.99
N THR A 998 8.97 52.23 24.94
CA THR A 998 9.10 51.45 23.68
C THR A 998 7.82 51.52 22.82
N MET A 999 6.64 51.46 23.46
CA MET A 999 5.35 51.60 22.76
C MET A 999 5.12 53.03 22.24
N HIS A 1000 5.49 54.04 23.02
CA HIS A 1000 5.35 55.44 22.62
C HIS A 1000 6.23 55.77 21.40
N GLU A 1001 7.49 55.32 21.40
CA GLU A 1001 8.42 55.45 20.27
C GLU A 1001 7.90 54.77 18.99
N ASN A 1002 7.20 53.64 19.12
CA ASN A 1002 6.57 52.95 18.00
C ASN A 1002 5.19 53.54 17.60
N GLY A 1003 4.77 54.65 18.23
CA GLY A 1003 3.58 55.42 17.86
C GLY A 1003 2.24 54.82 18.32
N VAL A 1004 2.24 53.95 19.34
CA VAL A 1004 1.04 53.19 19.78
C VAL A 1004 -0.18 54.07 20.04
N VAL A 1005 0.03 55.28 20.59
CA VAL A 1005 -1.04 56.14 21.12
C VAL A 1005 -2.02 56.56 20.01
N LYS A 1006 -1.52 56.82 18.79
CA LYS A 1006 -2.39 57.18 17.66
C LYS A 1006 -3.27 56.02 17.19
N LEU A 1007 -2.78 54.78 17.32
CA LEU A 1007 -3.52 53.58 16.93
C LEU A 1007 -4.58 53.24 17.99
N LEU A 1008 -4.21 53.24 19.27
CA LEU A 1008 -5.13 52.96 20.36
C LEU A 1008 -6.21 54.05 20.53
N LEU A 1009 -5.91 55.33 20.27
CA LEU A 1009 -6.94 56.38 20.32
C LEU A 1009 -8.09 56.16 19.32
N ALA A 1010 -7.83 55.53 18.17
CA ALA A 1010 -8.89 55.12 17.25
C ALA A 1010 -9.69 53.91 17.79
N MET A 1011 -9.04 53.03 18.55
CA MET A 1011 -9.65 51.81 19.13
C MET A 1011 -10.46 52.08 20.40
N VAL A 1012 -10.22 53.19 21.12
CA VAL A 1012 -11.12 53.67 22.19
C VAL A 1012 -12.53 54.00 21.65
N GLY A 1013 -12.65 54.32 20.35
CA GLY A 1013 -13.94 54.48 19.66
C GLY A 1013 -14.58 53.17 19.18
N SER A 1014 -14.06 52.00 19.56
CA SER A 1014 -14.59 50.70 19.16
C SER A 1014 -15.94 50.38 19.83
N ALA A 1015 -16.79 49.60 19.14
CA ALA A 1015 -17.98 48.97 19.72
C ALA A 1015 -17.67 47.66 20.47
N ASP A 1016 -16.42 47.21 20.43
CA ASP A 1016 -15.92 46.07 21.22
C ASP A 1016 -15.39 46.59 22.57
N GLU A 1017 -16.17 46.36 23.62
CA GLU A 1017 -15.88 46.76 25.01
C GLU A 1017 -14.51 46.28 25.50
N THR A 1018 -14.11 45.05 25.17
CA THR A 1018 -12.83 44.47 25.62
C THR A 1018 -11.62 45.10 24.91
N LEU A 1019 -11.80 45.54 23.66
CA LEU A 1019 -10.80 46.32 22.93
C LEU A 1019 -10.77 47.78 23.43
N GLN A 1020 -11.93 48.38 23.71
CA GLN A 1020 -12.06 49.74 24.23
C GLN A 1020 -11.40 49.88 25.61
N GLU A 1021 -11.68 48.96 26.54
CA GLU A 1021 -11.10 48.93 27.88
C GLU A 1021 -9.58 48.78 27.81
N ALA A 1022 -9.07 47.78 27.10
CA ALA A 1022 -7.63 47.54 26.99
C ALA A 1022 -6.88 48.71 26.31
N ALA A 1023 -7.47 49.32 25.27
CA ALA A 1023 -6.92 50.51 24.64
C ALA A 1023 -6.88 51.72 25.59
N ALA A 1024 -7.96 51.96 26.34
CA ALA A 1024 -8.03 53.03 27.32
C ALA A 1024 -7.07 52.82 28.49
N GLY A 1025 -6.97 51.60 29.02
CA GLY A 1025 -6.04 51.22 30.09
C GLY A 1025 -4.57 51.39 29.70
N CYS A 1026 -4.20 50.94 28.50
CA CYS A 1026 -2.84 51.13 27.97
C CYS A 1026 -2.49 52.62 27.79
N ILE A 1027 -3.41 53.43 27.23
CA ILE A 1027 -3.22 54.89 27.13
C ILE A 1027 -3.10 55.54 28.52
N ALA A 1028 -3.90 55.10 29.49
CA ALA A 1028 -3.85 55.61 30.86
C ALA A 1028 -2.50 55.33 31.53
N ASN A 1029 -1.93 54.13 31.36
CA ASN A 1029 -0.59 53.79 31.85
C ASN A 1029 0.49 54.66 31.22
N ILE A 1030 0.48 54.82 29.89
CA ILE A 1030 1.42 55.70 29.17
C ILE A 1030 1.31 57.16 29.66
N ARG A 1031 0.08 57.68 29.88
CA ARG A 1031 -0.09 59.04 30.41
C ARG A 1031 0.29 59.18 31.88
N ARG A 1032 0.09 58.16 32.72
CA ARG A 1032 0.58 58.12 34.12
C ARG A 1032 2.10 58.25 34.17
N LEU A 1033 2.83 57.51 33.33
CA LEU A 1033 4.28 57.60 33.23
C LEU A 1033 4.74 59.00 32.78
N ALA A 1034 4.11 59.54 31.74
CA ALA A 1034 4.41 60.89 31.25
C ALA A 1034 4.17 61.97 32.34
N LEU A 1035 3.06 61.88 33.07
CA LEU A 1035 2.75 62.77 34.21
C LEU A 1035 3.75 62.64 35.36
N ALA A 1036 4.24 61.43 35.65
CA ALA A 1036 5.29 61.22 36.65
C ALA A 1036 6.62 61.83 36.21
N THR A 1037 6.99 61.72 34.93
CA THR A 1037 8.19 62.34 34.35
C THR A 1037 8.07 63.86 34.24
N GLU A 1038 6.88 64.40 33.97
CA GLU A 1038 6.60 65.85 34.02
C GLU A 1038 6.79 66.38 35.44
N LYS A 1039 6.21 65.71 36.45
CA LYS A 1039 6.39 66.08 37.87
C LYS A 1039 7.86 66.03 38.29
N ALA A 1040 8.58 64.96 37.98
CA ALA A 1040 10.00 64.79 38.33
C ALA A 1040 10.97 65.72 37.57
N LYS A 1041 10.48 66.59 36.66
CA LYS A 1041 11.26 67.61 35.96
C LYS A 1041 10.95 69.05 36.37
N TYR A 1042 9.82 69.28 37.04
CA TYR A 1042 9.30 70.63 37.33
C TYR A 1042 8.79 70.81 38.77
N GLY A 1043 8.95 69.81 39.63
CA GLY A 1043 8.71 69.86 41.08
C GLY A 1043 9.87 69.22 41.84
#